data_AF-A0A1Q2HSN8-F1
#
_entry.id   AF-A0A1Q2HSN8-F1
#
_cell.length_a   1.000
_cell.length_b   1.000
_cell.length_c   1.000
_cell.angle_alpha   90.00
_cell.angle_beta   90.00
_cell.angle_gamma   90.00
#
_symmetry.space_group_name_H-M   'P 1'
#
loop_
_entity.id
_entity.type
_entity.pdbx_description
1 polymer ?
#
loop_
_entity_poly.entity_id
_entity_poly.type
_entity_poly.pdbx_seq_one_letter_code
_entity_poly.pdbx_strand_id
1 'polypeptide(L)'
;MIKEFFLAFLLFFLAFSPNSLAGNNSKKGVGLTNSSGEYTKKHYMLGVDWTCNWDIAKNPELPPSIDYTPQRWGRWWPGFANLDGMGATHILGHNEPDGENQADMTVQQSINDYINNIFPNAQQYDLLVGTPAATNYNNSWMQDFYSQAAAQGLTFDFTCIHWYKGPNADSLMNAINYSYSNYGHKKVWITEFNVADWSYPNNYSQEESCTFMCEALWRMGHSDKIERYAIFPWNGSSSASEASPIMVDGKLSPLGKIYANFTDADLEGPCPEVWYNFHNKAFHNRISVESNQVNTAGIYDDSASVDWKFVKTDVDDQFYIVSREENLKLQDRDGDIKLVPLNYYGDKVRWKIVDMDRGWKLLKNVNSGSNLRYTPDQGMHMSSYTGSYLHWFPLRSGEPIEEVSFEAENPSSKDSNTNFDFVSDSNASGGAYMAYNGSSKLAKEDLTSPDAELCFAFNIDTKADVVFKVDADMPAGESDSFFYRIDSGPWVSQYGRTTSGFEAFDIIKFPGLEIGDHKLFIAPKEPGAKIDRIILGTTQGRIWKGTKAQRTVVFEVEKGAVQSSFDVFEVYNDAQASNGSYIMKQGTGSYSPVPSQQTSAKFVFSFNLSNASDVSLEARVNFPGDSDDSFYYNIDGGPWLDQNNNNYHEWMNLKVHTFADLSAGTHELGFYPREDGAAIDRIMLTASEGEISSVMPGRGLGKNGFIGFSDYATFSSNWFDSGCAVFDWCSGCDFDMNGDVQFSDLSVFADLWLEPVPVHKLTFDAGFYDSGRNDADIFSFGQVSQHSEAKVCRSLYFYGNGIVKLNNSKGILGTTPRTCAMWIKPFGRDMQILSWGSKAQGEKWVVRVNDSGNLTIGAGGGYKYGTYNLVDGKWHHIAIVLPKLENPQVSDVVFYVDGQRDQESRISEVSINTSDGIDVTIGGYPESPFFYEGLIDELRIYDTALSEDLIQALAEDN
;
A
#
# COMPACT_ATOMS: atom_id res chain seq x y z
N MET A 1 53.03 -1.15 -28.59
CA MET A 1 53.42 0.24 -28.23
C MET A 1 52.27 1.25 -28.12
N ILE A 2 51.42 1.53 -29.13
CA ILE A 2 50.26 2.45 -28.94
C ILE A 2 49.03 1.75 -28.31
N LYS A 3 48.88 0.43 -28.50
CA LYS A 3 47.81 -0.37 -27.86
C LYS A 3 48.06 -0.72 -26.38
N GLU A 4 49.31 -0.69 -25.93
CA GLU A 4 49.66 -0.98 -24.52
C GLU A 4 49.56 0.25 -23.63
N PHE A 5 49.64 1.46 -24.20
CA PHE A 5 49.42 2.72 -23.47
C PHE A 5 47.94 2.98 -23.18
N PHE A 6 47.02 2.50 -24.03
CA PHE A 6 45.57 2.63 -23.81
C PHE A 6 45.02 1.65 -22.76
N LEU A 7 45.64 0.46 -22.61
CA LEU A 7 45.22 -0.52 -21.62
C LEU A 7 45.68 -0.14 -20.20
N ALA A 8 46.84 0.49 -20.07
CA ALA A 8 47.33 1.00 -18.78
C ALA A 8 46.55 2.24 -18.28
N PHE A 9 45.96 3.03 -19.19
CA PHE A 9 45.15 4.18 -18.82
C PHE A 9 43.73 3.81 -18.36
N LEU A 10 43.20 2.66 -18.81
CA LEU A 10 41.91 2.12 -18.33
C LEU A 10 42.03 1.37 -16.98
N LEU A 11 43.18 0.74 -16.72
CA LEU A 11 43.41 -0.03 -15.49
C LEU A 11 43.74 0.84 -14.26
N PHE A 12 44.04 2.13 -14.44
CA PHE A 12 44.30 3.05 -13.32
C PHE A 12 43.02 3.65 -12.70
N PHE A 13 41.87 3.54 -13.37
CA PHE A 13 40.57 4.02 -12.86
C PHE A 13 39.72 2.94 -12.17
N LEU A 14 40.15 1.67 -12.19
CA LEU A 14 39.43 0.56 -11.56
C LEU A 14 39.96 0.17 -10.17
N ALA A 15 40.92 0.91 -9.62
CA ALA A 15 41.57 0.58 -8.34
C ALA A 15 41.30 1.60 -7.20
N PHE A 16 40.44 2.59 -7.42
CA PHE A 16 39.89 3.45 -6.36
C PHE A 16 38.42 3.74 -6.65
N SER A 17 37.59 2.72 -6.48
CA SER A 17 36.21 2.93 -6.08
C SER A 17 36.20 2.70 -4.58
N PRO A 18 35.78 3.67 -3.74
CA PRO A 18 35.55 3.39 -2.34
C PRO A 18 34.53 2.24 -2.28
N ASN A 19 34.68 1.36 -1.29
CA ASN A 19 33.72 0.32 -0.96
C ASN A 19 32.31 0.92 -0.86
N SER A 20 31.54 0.92 -1.95
CA SER A 20 30.11 1.17 -1.89
C SER A 20 29.46 -0.14 -1.46
N LEU A 21 29.46 -0.37 -0.15
CA LEU A 21 28.44 -1.19 0.48
C LEU A 21 27.10 -0.58 0.07
N ALA A 22 26.44 -1.17 -0.92
CA ALA A 22 25.06 -0.84 -1.24
C ALA A 22 24.19 -1.31 -0.06
N GLY A 23 24.09 -0.45 0.96
CA GLY A 23 22.90 -0.35 1.80
C GLY A 23 21.90 0.55 1.10
N ASN A 24 20.65 0.57 1.57
CA ASN A 24 19.60 1.50 1.12
C ASN A 24 20.19 2.89 0.82
N ASN A 25 20.26 3.25 -0.46
CA ASN A 25 21.00 4.41 -0.94
C ASN A 25 20.14 5.69 -0.86
N SER A 26 19.26 5.79 0.15
CA SER A 26 18.46 6.97 0.41
C SER A 26 19.34 8.08 0.98
N LYS A 27 19.15 9.29 0.47
CA LYS A 27 19.84 10.49 0.99
C LYS A 27 19.31 10.90 2.39
N LYS A 28 18.17 10.36 2.82
CA LYS A 28 17.36 10.81 3.96
C LYS A 28 17.90 10.29 5.30
N GLY A 29 18.15 11.21 6.24
CA GLY A 29 18.66 10.90 7.58
C GLY A 29 18.07 11.78 8.68
N VAL A 30 18.49 11.55 9.93
CA VAL A 30 18.05 12.36 11.07
C VAL A 30 19.18 12.58 12.05
N GLY A 31 19.25 13.76 12.66
CA GLY A 31 20.09 13.97 13.85
C GLY A 31 19.35 13.55 15.11
N LEU A 32 19.81 12.56 15.88
CA LEU A 32 19.16 12.14 17.14
C LEU A 32 20.18 11.91 18.25
N THR A 33 20.01 12.58 19.39
CA THR A 33 20.91 12.43 20.55
C THR A 33 20.74 11.07 21.24
N ASN A 34 21.80 10.57 21.89
CA ASN A 34 21.78 9.30 22.64
C ASN A 34 20.76 9.28 23.81
N SER A 35 20.40 10.45 24.34
CA SER A 35 19.41 10.59 25.43
C SER A 35 17.96 10.65 24.94
N SER A 36 17.72 10.57 23.63
CA SER A 36 16.38 10.56 23.08
C SER A 36 15.70 9.24 23.44
N GLY A 37 14.72 9.29 24.36
CA GLY A 37 13.86 8.13 24.64
C GLY A 37 13.21 7.58 23.38
N GLU A 38 12.98 6.26 23.34
CA GLU A 38 12.48 5.52 22.17
C GLU A 38 13.37 5.67 20.93
N TYR A 39 14.70 5.68 21.10
CA TYR A 39 15.69 5.95 20.05
C TYR A 39 15.49 5.10 18.79
N THR A 40 15.40 3.77 18.95
CA THR A 40 15.15 2.81 17.86
C THR A 40 13.84 3.10 17.14
N LYS A 41 12.75 3.32 17.90
CA LYS A 41 11.40 3.57 17.37
C LYS A 41 11.37 4.83 16.52
N LYS A 42 12.03 5.91 16.93
CA LYS A 42 12.08 7.17 16.18
C LYS A 42 12.73 7.02 14.79
N HIS A 43 13.78 6.21 14.66
CA HIS A 43 14.40 5.94 13.36
C HIS A 43 13.44 5.20 12.42
N TYR A 44 12.74 4.19 12.93
CA TYR A 44 11.74 3.47 12.15
C TYR A 44 10.56 4.35 11.76
N MET A 45 10.03 5.15 12.69
CA MET A 45 8.93 6.08 12.42
C MET A 45 9.29 7.10 11.32
N LEU A 46 10.54 7.54 11.24
CA LEU A 46 10.98 8.52 10.24
C LEU A 46 11.41 7.89 8.90
N GLY A 47 11.52 6.56 8.83
CA GLY A 47 11.92 5.85 7.60
C GLY A 47 13.24 6.35 7.03
N VAL A 48 14.26 6.52 7.88
CA VAL A 48 15.60 7.02 7.51
C VAL A 48 16.58 5.88 7.36
N ASP A 49 17.66 6.09 6.59
CA ASP A 49 18.70 5.07 6.36
C ASP A 49 20.05 5.44 7.00
N TRP A 50 20.21 6.67 7.46
CA TRP A 50 21.41 7.09 8.20
C TRP A 50 21.10 8.09 9.32
N THR A 51 22.02 8.21 10.27
CA THR A 51 21.90 9.15 11.39
C THR A 51 23.25 9.68 11.86
N CYS A 52 23.21 10.86 12.49
CA CYS A 52 24.24 11.36 13.39
C CYS A 52 23.62 11.71 14.74
N ASN A 53 24.43 11.76 15.80
CA ASN A 53 23.99 12.07 17.16
C ASN A 53 24.85 13.13 17.84
N TRP A 54 25.66 13.87 17.05
CA TRP A 54 26.68 14.81 17.51
C TRP A 54 27.74 14.20 18.41
N ASP A 55 27.91 12.87 18.36
CA ASP A 55 28.83 12.11 19.18
C ASP A 55 29.82 11.33 18.30
N ILE A 56 30.92 10.89 18.91
CA ILE A 56 31.87 9.95 18.31
C ILE A 56 31.39 8.51 18.48
N ALA A 57 30.50 8.26 19.44
CA ALA A 57 30.02 6.93 19.79
C ALA A 57 28.58 6.69 19.29
N LYS A 58 28.42 5.56 18.58
CA LYS A 58 27.13 5.01 18.19
C LYS A 58 26.27 4.63 19.40
N ASN A 59 24.98 4.93 19.36
CA ASN A 59 24.03 4.40 20.34
C ASN A 59 23.92 2.87 20.17
N PRO A 60 24.11 2.06 21.23
CA PRO A 60 23.99 0.60 21.13
C PRO A 60 22.59 0.11 20.73
N GLU A 61 21.55 0.93 20.90
CA GLU A 61 20.17 0.63 20.48
C GLU A 61 19.87 1.03 19.02
N LEU A 62 20.84 1.60 18.29
CA LEU A 62 20.63 1.96 16.89
C LEU A 62 20.35 0.70 16.05
N PRO A 63 19.28 0.67 15.22
CA PRO A 63 19.01 -0.48 14.38
C PRO A 63 20.22 -0.86 13.51
N PRO A 64 20.50 -2.16 13.31
CA PRO A 64 21.63 -2.60 12.48
C PRO A 64 21.60 -2.11 11.04
N SER A 65 20.41 -1.80 10.51
CA SER A 65 20.20 -1.31 9.14
C SER A 65 20.52 0.18 8.95
N ILE A 66 20.69 0.95 10.04
CA ILE A 66 20.94 2.40 9.96
C ILE A 66 22.44 2.67 9.96
N ASP A 67 22.90 3.38 8.93
CA ASP A 67 24.28 3.87 8.86
C ASP A 67 24.51 4.98 9.89
N TYR A 68 25.52 4.80 10.74
CA TYR A 68 25.88 5.76 11.76
C TYR A 68 27.11 6.56 11.31
N THR A 69 26.96 7.89 11.24
CA THR A 69 28.07 8.78 10.95
C THR A 69 28.58 9.45 12.22
N PRO A 70 29.76 9.06 12.74
CA PRO A 70 30.36 9.68 13.92
C PRO A 70 30.80 11.12 13.63
N GLN A 71 30.74 11.96 14.66
CA GLN A 71 31.09 13.38 14.58
C GLN A 71 32.09 13.76 15.66
N ARG A 72 33.17 14.44 15.26
CA ARG A 72 34.04 15.15 16.19
C ARG A 72 33.54 16.59 16.34
N TRP A 73 32.62 16.79 17.28
CA TRP A 73 31.88 18.04 17.41
C TRP A 73 32.75 19.29 17.63
N GLY A 74 33.86 19.18 18.38
CA GLY A 74 34.82 20.27 18.58
C GLY A 74 36.15 19.80 19.18
N ARG A 75 37.14 20.71 19.27
CA ARG A 75 38.53 20.39 19.69
C ARG A 75 38.70 19.69 21.06
N TRP A 76 37.70 19.80 21.93
CA TRP A 76 37.73 19.24 23.29
C TRP A 76 37.34 17.76 23.35
N TRP A 77 36.80 17.23 22.25
CA TRP A 77 36.40 15.84 22.17
C TRP A 77 37.63 14.92 22.08
N PRO A 78 37.56 13.68 22.58
CA PRO A 78 38.64 12.71 22.39
C PRO A 78 38.70 12.26 20.92
N GLY A 79 39.84 11.70 20.51
CA GLY A 79 39.97 11.08 19.19
C GLY A 79 39.00 9.90 19.04
N PHE A 80 38.82 9.45 17.80
CA PHE A 80 37.91 8.32 17.54
C PHE A 80 38.50 7.00 18.05
N ALA A 81 37.68 6.17 18.69
CA ALA A 81 38.05 4.85 19.15
C ALA A 81 37.11 3.81 18.52
N ASN A 82 37.69 2.77 17.90
CA ASN A 82 36.97 1.60 17.37
C ASN A 82 35.89 1.92 16.31
N LEU A 83 36.25 2.64 15.24
CA LEU A 83 35.33 3.00 14.15
C LEU A 83 34.91 1.79 13.29
N ASP A 84 35.82 0.84 13.03
CA ASP A 84 35.52 -0.41 12.31
C ASP A 84 34.39 -1.20 12.98
N GLY A 85 34.39 -1.26 14.32
CA GLY A 85 33.36 -1.95 15.09
C GLY A 85 31.96 -1.33 14.99
N MET A 86 31.86 -0.08 14.49
CA MET A 86 30.59 0.62 14.28
C MET A 86 30.07 0.49 12.84
N GLY A 87 30.90 0.04 11.90
CA GLY A 87 30.58 0.03 10.48
C GLY A 87 30.53 1.42 9.83
N ALA A 88 31.20 2.41 10.42
CA ALA A 88 31.22 3.77 9.88
C ALA A 88 31.90 3.80 8.51
N THR A 89 31.38 4.62 7.60
CA THR A 89 31.97 4.87 6.25
C THR A 89 32.40 6.32 6.06
N HIS A 90 31.90 7.21 6.92
CA HIS A 90 32.11 8.66 6.86
C HIS A 90 32.43 9.21 8.26
N ILE A 91 33.07 10.38 8.31
CA ILE A 91 33.27 11.16 9.54
C ILE A 91 32.79 12.59 9.32
N LEU A 92 32.00 13.10 10.26
CA LEU A 92 31.65 14.52 10.36
C LEU A 92 32.65 15.30 11.22
N GLY A 93 32.86 16.54 10.81
CA GLY A 93 33.72 17.49 11.49
C GLY A 93 33.05 18.36 12.55
N HIS A 94 33.68 19.49 12.82
CA HIS A 94 33.23 20.42 13.85
C HIS A 94 31.84 21.01 13.57
N ASN A 95 31.04 21.09 14.62
CA ASN A 95 29.69 21.63 14.61
C ASN A 95 29.69 23.12 14.96
N GLU A 96 29.24 23.95 14.04
CA GLU A 96 29.11 25.41 14.20
C GLU A 96 30.34 26.05 14.86
N PRO A 97 31.56 25.83 14.34
CA PRO A 97 32.80 26.33 14.96
C PRO A 97 32.88 27.86 15.05
N ASP A 98 32.06 28.57 14.29
CA ASP A 98 31.94 30.03 14.31
C ASP A 98 30.97 30.56 15.40
N GLY A 99 30.25 29.69 16.09
CA GLY A 99 29.34 30.06 17.17
C GLY A 99 30.00 30.02 18.55
N GLU A 100 29.88 31.11 19.33
CA GLU A 100 30.47 31.23 20.68
C GLU A 100 29.90 30.21 21.70
N ASN A 101 28.65 29.78 21.51
CA ASN A 101 28.00 28.75 22.34
C ASN A 101 28.05 27.34 21.71
N GLN A 102 28.77 27.20 20.61
CA GLN A 102 28.93 25.97 19.85
C GLN A 102 30.37 25.47 19.99
N ALA A 103 31.00 24.93 18.95
CA ALA A 103 32.37 24.44 19.08
C ALA A 103 33.39 25.55 19.41
N ASP A 104 33.05 26.82 19.11
CA ASP A 104 33.83 28.04 19.44
C ASP A 104 35.32 27.92 19.09
N MET A 105 35.59 27.91 17.78
CA MET A 105 36.90 27.66 17.21
C MET A 105 37.27 28.68 16.15
N THR A 106 38.52 29.16 16.20
CA THR A 106 39.09 29.87 15.05
C THR A 106 39.33 28.90 13.90
N VAL A 107 39.39 29.43 12.67
CA VAL A 107 39.73 28.63 11.47
C VAL A 107 41.02 27.83 11.67
N GLN A 108 42.07 28.46 12.21
CA GLN A 108 43.35 27.79 12.45
C GLN A 108 43.25 26.67 13.49
N GLN A 109 42.43 26.86 14.54
CA GLN A 109 42.18 25.81 15.53
C GLN A 109 41.48 24.61 14.90
N SER A 110 40.49 24.87 14.04
CA SER A 110 39.79 23.83 13.28
C SER A 110 40.76 23.05 12.39
N ILE A 111 41.54 23.74 11.55
CA ILE A 111 42.54 23.11 10.66
C ILE A 111 43.54 22.25 11.44
N ASN A 112 44.06 22.76 12.56
CA ASN A 112 45.01 22.02 13.38
C ASN A 112 44.37 20.74 13.96
N ASP A 113 43.10 20.81 14.38
CA ASP A 113 42.42 19.64 14.92
C ASP A 113 42.10 18.60 13.84
N TYR A 114 41.78 19.02 12.61
CA TYR A 114 41.66 18.12 11.47
C TYR A 114 42.95 17.34 11.18
N ILE A 115 44.08 18.05 11.12
CA ILE A 115 45.40 17.45 10.86
C ILE A 115 45.78 16.44 11.95
N ASN A 116 45.51 16.78 13.21
CA ASN A 116 45.99 15.98 14.34
C ASN A 116 45.04 14.84 14.72
N ASN A 117 43.73 14.99 14.51
CA ASN A 117 42.73 14.10 15.10
C ASN A 117 41.69 13.54 14.12
N ILE A 118 41.40 14.18 12.99
CA ILE A 118 40.38 13.68 12.04
C ILE A 118 41.03 12.89 10.91
N PHE A 119 41.93 13.51 10.13
CA PHE A 119 42.56 12.84 8.98
C PHE A 119 43.33 11.56 9.34
N PRO A 120 44.09 11.50 10.46
CA PRO A 120 44.76 10.26 10.84
C PRO A 120 43.78 9.10 11.10
N ASN A 121 42.63 9.37 11.73
CA ASN A 121 41.60 8.35 11.95
C ASN A 121 40.92 7.96 10.64
N ALA A 122 40.56 8.94 9.81
CA ALA A 122 39.96 8.66 8.51
C ALA A 122 40.87 7.79 7.63
N GLN A 123 42.18 8.06 7.61
CA GLN A 123 43.15 7.24 6.91
C GLN A 123 43.29 5.83 7.51
N GLN A 124 43.26 5.72 8.85
CA GLN A 124 43.39 4.43 9.52
C GLN A 124 42.22 3.48 9.19
N TYR A 125 41.01 4.02 9.06
CA TYR A 125 39.77 3.25 8.91
C TYR A 125 39.13 3.37 7.51
N ASP A 126 39.83 3.96 6.54
CA ASP A 126 39.38 4.16 5.16
C ASP A 126 38.03 4.92 5.06
N LEU A 127 37.92 6.04 5.76
CA LEU A 127 36.69 6.82 5.89
C LEU A 127 36.72 8.11 5.08
N LEU A 128 35.56 8.51 4.56
CA LEU A 128 35.36 9.78 3.87
C LEU A 128 35.20 10.93 4.87
N VAL A 129 35.82 12.07 4.60
CA VAL A 129 35.91 13.21 5.53
C VAL A 129 35.10 14.41 5.06
N GLY A 130 34.15 14.83 5.89
CA GLY A 130 33.37 16.05 5.70
C GLY A 130 34.08 17.31 6.20
N THR A 131 33.66 18.48 5.70
CA THR A 131 34.08 19.77 6.25
C THR A 131 33.41 20.08 7.60
N PRO A 132 33.85 21.12 8.34
CA PRO A 132 33.02 21.71 9.38
C PRO A 132 31.71 22.22 8.78
N ALA A 133 30.66 22.27 9.60
CA ALA A 133 29.41 22.93 9.26
C ALA A 133 29.26 24.19 10.13
N ALA A 134 29.48 25.37 9.56
CA ALA A 134 29.28 26.63 10.27
C ALA A 134 27.79 26.97 10.46
N THR A 135 27.48 27.89 11.37
CA THR A 135 26.10 28.39 11.60
C THR A 135 25.44 28.92 10.31
N ASN A 136 26.25 29.37 9.35
CA ASN A 136 25.79 29.75 8.02
C ASN A 136 26.82 29.34 6.95
N TYR A 137 26.33 28.66 5.91
CA TYR A 137 27.12 28.02 4.87
C TYR A 137 28.03 28.97 4.06
N ASN A 138 27.75 30.27 4.01
CA ASN A 138 28.46 31.24 3.18
C ASN A 138 29.13 32.39 3.94
N ASN A 139 29.32 32.26 5.26
CA ASN A 139 29.95 33.30 6.05
C ASN A 139 31.47 33.37 5.82
N SER A 140 32.11 34.41 6.39
CA SER A 140 33.56 34.61 6.26
C SER A 140 34.37 33.48 6.88
N TRP A 141 33.89 32.87 7.97
CA TRP A 141 34.58 31.75 8.62
C TRP A 141 34.73 30.57 7.66
N MET A 142 33.66 30.18 6.96
CA MET A 142 33.71 29.08 5.98
C MET A 142 34.62 29.42 4.80
N GLN A 143 34.53 30.64 4.27
CA GLN A 143 35.40 31.08 3.16
C GLN A 143 36.88 31.04 3.55
N ASP A 144 37.21 31.54 4.74
CA ASP A 144 38.57 31.51 5.28
C ASP A 144 39.05 30.08 5.56
N PHE A 145 38.17 29.20 6.06
CA PHE A 145 38.48 27.79 6.28
C PHE A 145 38.90 27.09 4.99
N TYR A 146 38.12 27.21 3.92
CA TYR A 146 38.48 26.60 2.64
C TYR A 146 39.80 27.15 2.08
N SER A 147 39.98 28.48 2.14
CA SER A 147 41.21 29.14 1.68
C SER A 147 42.44 28.63 2.45
N GLN A 148 42.37 28.61 3.78
CA GLN A 148 43.49 28.19 4.63
C GLN A 148 43.72 26.67 4.58
N ALA A 149 42.67 25.85 4.52
CA ALA A 149 42.80 24.41 4.39
C ALA A 149 43.46 24.02 3.06
N ALA A 150 43.08 24.67 1.95
CA ALA A 150 43.73 24.51 0.66
C ALA A 150 45.21 24.93 0.68
N ALA A 151 45.53 26.02 1.39
CA ALA A 151 46.92 26.45 1.58
C ALA A 151 47.78 25.44 2.38
N GLN A 152 47.14 24.60 3.20
CA GLN A 152 47.76 23.48 3.91
C GLN A 152 47.72 22.15 3.12
N GLY A 153 47.16 22.15 1.91
CA GLY A 153 47.03 20.95 1.09
C GLY A 153 45.98 19.95 1.58
N LEU A 154 45.04 20.37 2.43
CA LEU A 154 43.95 19.52 2.91
C LEU A 154 42.86 19.38 1.86
N THR A 155 42.37 18.15 1.68
CA THR A 155 41.26 17.83 0.79
C THR A 155 40.14 17.15 1.56
N PHE A 156 38.92 17.52 1.27
CA PHE A 156 37.71 16.94 1.86
C PHE A 156 36.92 16.20 0.78
N ASP A 157 36.16 15.20 1.21
CA ASP A 157 35.38 14.34 0.31
C ASP A 157 34.01 14.95 0.02
N PHE A 158 33.42 15.60 1.03
CA PHE A 158 32.11 16.27 0.93
C PHE A 158 32.04 17.54 1.79
N THR A 159 31.08 18.41 1.45
CA THR A 159 30.87 19.70 2.09
C THR A 159 29.67 19.64 3.02
N CYS A 160 29.87 19.87 4.31
CA CYS A 160 28.80 19.91 5.31
C CYS A 160 28.21 21.32 5.43
N ILE A 161 26.88 21.43 5.47
CA ILE A 161 26.17 22.69 5.70
C ILE A 161 25.02 22.53 6.69
N HIS A 162 24.73 23.60 7.42
CA HIS A 162 23.48 23.76 8.17
C HIS A 162 22.54 24.74 7.46
N TRP A 163 21.24 24.50 7.59
CA TRP A 163 20.22 25.40 7.06
C TRP A 163 19.05 25.56 8.03
N TYR A 164 18.93 26.76 8.60
CA TYR A 164 17.82 27.14 9.49
C TYR A 164 17.27 28.50 9.08
N LYS A 165 16.26 28.48 8.19
CA LYS A 165 15.61 29.69 7.64
C LYS A 165 14.10 29.44 7.47
N GLY A 166 13.37 30.48 7.06
CA GLY A 166 11.94 30.38 6.76
C GLY A 166 11.59 29.40 5.62
N PRO A 167 10.31 29.00 5.50
CA PRO A 167 9.83 27.89 4.66
C PRO A 167 9.93 28.18 3.16
N ASN A 168 11.16 28.20 2.63
CA ASN A 168 11.47 28.55 1.25
C ASN A 168 12.47 27.55 0.64
N ALA A 169 11.97 26.66 -0.20
CA ALA A 169 12.77 25.62 -0.84
C ALA A 169 13.81 26.20 -1.82
N ASP A 170 13.56 27.36 -2.44
CA ASP A 170 14.56 28.04 -3.27
C ASP A 170 15.75 28.50 -2.43
N SER A 171 15.51 29.01 -1.22
CA SER A 171 16.57 29.40 -0.28
C SER A 171 17.44 28.21 0.14
N LEU A 172 16.83 27.05 0.38
CA LEU A 172 17.56 25.80 0.67
C LEU A 172 18.39 25.34 -0.54
N MET A 173 17.78 25.25 -1.72
CA MET A 173 18.50 24.86 -2.94
C MET A 173 19.60 25.84 -3.33
N ASN A 174 19.44 27.13 -3.05
CA ASN A 174 20.49 28.12 -3.24
C ASN A 174 21.69 27.87 -2.31
N ALA A 175 21.46 27.47 -1.06
CA ALA A 175 22.53 27.11 -0.14
C ALA A 175 23.34 25.90 -0.65
N ILE A 176 22.65 24.88 -1.13
CA ILE A 176 23.24 23.67 -1.73
C ILE A 176 24.06 24.04 -2.97
N ASN A 177 23.46 24.79 -3.90
CA ASN A 177 24.11 25.20 -5.15
C ASN A 177 25.33 26.10 -4.91
N TYR A 178 25.23 27.04 -3.96
CA TYR A 178 26.33 27.92 -3.57
C TYR A 178 27.50 27.08 -3.04
N SER A 179 27.22 26.18 -2.10
CA SER A 179 28.25 25.37 -1.44
C SER A 179 28.94 24.45 -2.43
N TYR A 180 28.17 23.76 -3.28
CA TYR A 180 28.73 22.96 -4.36
C TYR A 180 29.64 23.78 -5.29
N SER A 181 29.21 24.98 -5.69
CA SER A 181 29.93 25.77 -6.70
C SER A 181 31.16 26.48 -6.15
N ASN A 182 31.15 26.89 -4.88
CA ASN A 182 32.24 27.67 -4.28
C ASN A 182 33.24 26.81 -3.51
N TYR A 183 32.87 25.59 -3.15
CA TYR A 183 33.68 24.70 -2.30
C TYR A 183 34.12 23.43 -3.03
N GLY A 184 34.72 23.62 -4.20
CA GLY A 184 35.45 22.57 -4.92
C GLY A 184 34.57 21.52 -5.62
N HIS A 185 33.29 21.79 -5.86
CA HIS A 185 32.36 20.86 -6.53
C HIS A 185 32.25 19.51 -5.83
N LYS A 186 32.41 19.51 -4.51
CA LYS A 186 32.17 18.34 -3.67
C LYS A 186 30.69 18.17 -3.40
N LYS A 187 30.23 16.92 -3.26
CA LYS A 187 28.85 16.63 -2.87
C LYS A 187 28.54 17.33 -1.54
N VAL A 188 27.32 17.82 -1.41
CA VAL A 188 26.85 18.53 -0.23
C VAL A 188 26.15 17.54 0.69
N TRP A 189 26.51 17.60 1.96
CA TRP A 189 25.78 16.98 3.07
C TRP A 189 25.08 18.08 3.86
N ILE A 190 23.76 18.03 3.93
CA ILE A 190 23.00 18.91 4.82
C ILE A 190 22.91 18.20 6.16
N THR A 191 23.88 18.43 7.05
CA THR A 191 23.99 17.69 8.31
C THR A 191 22.96 18.14 9.33
N GLU A 192 22.39 19.34 9.15
CA GLU A 192 21.22 19.80 9.87
C GLU A 192 20.38 20.71 8.97
N PHE A 193 19.08 20.46 8.88
CA PHE A 193 18.12 21.45 8.40
C PHE A 193 16.78 21.34 9.10
N ASN A 194 16.12 22.49 9.27
CA ASN A 194 14.68 22.59 9.55
C ASN A 194 14.23 24.08 9.38
N VAL A 195 12.92 24.36 9.35
CA VAL A 195 12.38 25.73 9.17
C VAL A 195 12.45 26.55 10.47
N ALA A 196 13.36 27.52 10.56
CA ALA A 196 13.49 28.40 11.73
C ALA A 196 12.94 29.82 11.48
N ASP A 197 12.28 30.40 12.49
CA ASP A 197 12.19 31.86 12.64
C ASP A 197 12.96 32.33 13.87
N TRP A 198 14.05 33.07 13.66
CA TRP A 198 14.85 33.60 14.77
C TRP A 198 14.26 34.88 15.38
N SER A 199 13.08 35.31 14.94
CA SER A 199 12.30 36.45 15.47
C SER A 199 11.28 36.01 16.52
N TYR A 200 10.82 36.95 17.36
CA TYR A 200 9.71 36.73 18.29
C TYR A 200 8.59 37.76 18.05
N PRO A 201 7.32 37.35 17.91
CA PRO A 201 6.85 35.96 17.81
C PRO A 201 7.29 35.28 16.49
N ASN A 202 7.15 33.96 16.39
CA ASN A 202 7.36 33.24 15.12
C ASN A 202 6.32 33.73 14.09
N ASN A 203 6.77 34.00 12.87
CA ASN A 203 5.93 34.52 11.78
C ASN A 203 5.52 33.45 10.77
N TYR A 204 5.95 32.19 10.97
CA TYR A 204 5.62 31.07 10.11
C TYR A 204 4.60 30.14 10.76
N SER A 205 3.72 29.59 9.94
CA SER A 205 2.76 28.56 10.33
C SER A 205 3.34 27.16 10.11
N GLN A 206 2.78 26.16 10.80
CA GLN A 206 3.16 24.76 10.58
C GLN A 206 2.75 24.27 9.18
N GLU A 207 1.67 24.82 8.63
CA GLU A 207 1.16 24.56 7.30
C GLU A 207 2.14 25.00 6.20
N GLU A 208 2.75 26.17 6.36
CA GLU A 208 3.81 26.65 5.47
C GLU A 208 5.04 25.74 5.52
N SER A 209 5.44 25.30 6.70
CA SER A 209 6.55 24.35 6.87
C SER A 209 6.27 23.00 6.21
N CYS A 210 5.05 22.49 6.34
CA CYS A 210 4.61 21.25 5.68
C CYS A 210 4.70 21.37 4.15
N THR A 211 4.22 22.49 3.60
CA THR A 211 4.28 22.77 2.16
C THR A 211 5.73 22.93 1.66
N PHE A 212 6.58 23.60 2.44
CA PHE A 212 8.02 23.67 2.19
C PHE A 212 8.63 22.28 2.14
N MET A 213 8.29 21.39 3.08
CA MET A 213 8.88 20.06 3.19
C MET A 213 8.60 19.21 1.97
N CYS A 214 7.36 19.20 1.45
CA CYS A 214 7.02 18.48 0.22
C CYS A 214 7.93 18.92 -0.96
N GLU A 215 8.04 20.22 -1.21
CA GLU A 215 8.87 20.75 -2.31
C GLU A 215 10.37 20.51 -2.05
N ALA A 216 10.84 20.72 -0.81
CA ALA A 216 12.23 20.57 -0.44
C ALA A 216 12.72 19.12 -0.63
N LEU A 217 11.95 18.13 -0.14
CA LEU A 217 12.30 16.72 -0.28
C LEU A 217 12.38 16.29 -1.74
N TRP A 218 11.41 16.68 -2.56
CA TRP A 218 11.42 16.38 -3.99
C TRP A 218 12.65 16.95 -4.69
N ARG A 219 13.00 18.22 -4.40
CA ARG A 219 14.13 18.89 -5.03
C ARG A 219 15.47 18.35 -4.54
N MET A 220 15.58 18.01 -3.27
CA MET A 220 16.78 17.39 -2.72
C MET A 220 17.00 15.98 -3.26
N GLY A 221 15.92 15.18 -3.35
CA GLY A 221 15.96 13.85 -3.96
C GLY A 221 16.49 13.87 -5.39
N HIS A 222 16.02 14.80 -6.21
CA HIS A 222 16.47 14.97 -7.61
C HIS A 222 17.85 15.63 -7.78
N SER A 223 18.41 16.23 -6.72
CA SER A 223 19.69 16.92 -6.86
C SER A 223 20.86 15.94 -6.84
N ASP A 224 21.58 15.87 -7.94
CA ASP A 224 22.86 15.15 -8.02
C ASP A 224 23.93 15.76 -7.12
N LYS A 225 23.80 17.02 -6.70
CA LYS A 225 24.78 17.71 -5.84
C LYS A 225 24.71 17.26 -4.39
N ILE A 226 23.64 16.60 -3.98
CA ILE A 226 23.42 16.17 -2.60
C ILE A 226 23.71 14.68 -2.50
N GLU A 227 24.45 14.33 -1.48
CA GLU A 227 24.68 12.92 -1.13
C GLU A 227 23.85 12.52 0.09
N ARG A 228 23.76 13.38 1.13
CA ARG A 228 22.92 13.14 2.30
C ARG A 228 22.28 14.41 2.86
N TYR A 229 21.13 14.27 3.52
CA TYR A 229 20.50 15.33 4.30
C TYR A 229 19.86 14.78 5.57
N ALA A 230 19.98 15.50 6.69
CA ALA A 230 19.44 15.12 7.98
C ALA A 230 18.51 16.19 8.56
N ILE A 231 17.25 15.82 8.81
CA ILE A 231 16.29 16.71 9.47
C ILE A 231 16.69 16.87 10.94
N PHE A 232 16.64 18.11 11.45
CA PHE A 232 16.83 18.36 12.87
C PHE A 232 15.51 18.10 13.65
N PRO A 233 15.54 17.32 14.75
CA PRO A 233 14.34 16.73 15.37
C PRO A 233 13.67 17.69 16.35
N TRP A 234 13.30 18.89 15.90
CA TRP A 234 12.60 19.84 16.78
C TRP A 234 11.29 19.27 17.32
N ASN A 235 10.93 19.72 18.53
CA ASN A 235 9.67 19.39 19.19
C ASN A 235 8.73 20.60 19.32
N GLY A 236 9.11 21.76 18.76
CA GLY A 236 8.31 22.98 18.78
C GLY A 236 8.33 23.74 20.11
N SER A 237 9.16 23.37 21.09
CA SER A 237 9.14 23.99 22.42
C SER A 237 9.73 25.40 22.48
N SER A 238 10.43 25.84 21.43
CA SER A 238 11.01 27.18 21.33
C SER A 238 10.33 28.02 20.25
N SER A 239 10.35 29.34 20.41
CA SER A 239 9.85 30.28 19.39
C SER A 239 10.46 30.05 18.02
N ALA A 240 11.71 29.57 17.93
CA ALA A 240 12.34 29.33 16.63
C ALA A 240 11.81 28.10 15.91
N SER A 241 11.29 27.13 16.65
CA SER A 241 10.91 25.80 16.17
C SER A 241 9.41 25.53 16.15
N GLU A 242 8.57 26.43 16.69
CA GLU A 242 7.13 26.19 16.88
C GLU A 242 6.37 25.93 15.57
N ALA A 243 6.88 26.47 14.46
CA ALA A 243 6.35 26.27 13.12
C ALA A 243 6.78 24.95 12.47
N SER A 244 7.66 24.16 13.07
CA SER A 244 8.28 23.01 12.40
C SER A 244 8.73 21.87 13.34
N PRO A 245 7.89 21.49 14.33
CA PRO A 245 8.16 20.29 15.11
C PRO A 245 8.17 19.08 14.17
N ILE A 246 9.05 18.12 14.39
CA ILE A 246 9.05 16.80 13.73
C ILE A 246 8.37 15.77 14.64
N MET A 247 8.56 15.90 15.96
CA MET A 247 7.98 15.01 16.97
C MET A 247 7.35 15.83 18.10
N VAL A 248 6.12 15.51 18.50
CA VAL A 248 5.44 16.10 19.66
C VAL A 248 4.94 14.95 20.53
N ASP A 249 5.29 14.96 21.82
CA ASP A 249 4.87 13.95 22.81
C ASP A 249 5.08 12.48 22.36
N GLY A 250 6.23 12.21 21.72
CA GLY A 250 6.60 10.86 21.25
C GLY A 250 5.91 10.42 19.96
N LYS A 251 5.09 11.27 19.34
CA LYS A 251 4.40 11.02 18.07
C LYS A 251 4.95 11.91 16.96
N LEU A 252 4.84 11.46 15.71
CA LEU A 252 5.15 12.30 14.56
C LEU A 252 4.16 13.47 14.51
N SER A 253 4.69 14.68 14.36
CA SER A 253 3.89 15.83 13.94
C SER A 253 3.46 15.66 12.47
N PRO A 254 2.56 16.49 11.93
CA PRO A 254 2.24 16.48 10.50
C PRO A 254 3.48 16.67 9.61
N LEU A 255 4.40 17.56 9.99
CA LEU A 255 5.66 17.76 9.28
C LEU A 255 6.54 16.50 9.35
N GLY A 256 6.58 15.85 10.52
CA GLY A 256 7.27 14.57 10.70
C GLY A 256 6.69 13.46 9.86
N LYS A 257 5.35 13.37 9.73
CA LYS A 257 4.67 12.43 8.84
C LYS A 257 5.01 12.68 7.38
N ILE A 258 5.06 13.94 6.94
CA ILE A 258 5.51 14.28 5.58
C ILE A 258 6.94 13.78 5.35
N TYR A 259 7.85 14.05 6.28
CA TYR A 259 9.22 13.59 6.19
C TYR A 259 9.33 12.05 6.18
N ALA A 260 8.54 11.38 7.01
CA ALA A 260 8.50 9.93 7.11
C ALA A 260 7.98 9.27 5.83
N ASN A 261 6.82 9.72 5.35
CA ASN A 261 6.10 9.13 4.22
C ASN A 261 6.75 9.41 2.88
N PHE A 262 7.53 10.48 2.77
CA PHE A 262 8.28 10.78 1.55
C PHE A 262 9.41 9.77 1.34
N THR A 263 9.37 9.07 0.22
CA THR A 263 10.35 8.07 -0.19
C THR A 263 10.91 8.41 -1.57
N ASP A 264 11.96 7.71 -1.99
CA ASP A 264 12.51 7.88 -3.34
C ASP A 264 11.49 7.53 -4.45
N ALA A 265 10.42 6.76 -4.15
CA ALA A 265 9.36 6.52 -5.13
C ALA A 265 8.48 7.74 -5.41
N ASP A 266 8.38 8.69 -4.47
CA ASP A 266 7.65 9.93 -4.68
C ASP A 266 8.38 10.88 -5.66
N LEU A 267 9.64 10.57 -6.01
CA LEU A 267 10.40 11.32 -7.01
C LEU A 267 9.89 11.06 -8.43
N GLU A 268 9.42 9.84 -8.72
CA GLU A 268 8.99 9.42 -10.06
C GLU A 268 7.53 9.76 -10.37
N GLY A 269 6.79 10.23 -9.37
CA GLY A 269 5.38 10.60 -9.48
C GLY A 269 4.45 9.54 -8.87
N PRO A 270 3.14 9.81 -8.88
CA PRO A 270 2.18 8.92 -8.24
C PRO A 270 1.98 7.61 -9.00
N CYS A 271 2.21 6.51 -8.31
CA CYS A 271 1.94 5.14 -8.72
C CYS A 271 0.43 4.81 -8.65
N PRO A 272 -0.13 4.13 -9.66
CA PRO A 272 -1.46 3.55 -9.56
C PRO A 272 -1.59 2.57 -8.40
N GLU A 273 -2.81 2.43 -7.93
CA GLU A 273 -3.22 1.57 -6.82
C GLU A 273 -2.61 1.89 -5.44
N VAL A 274 -1.88 3.01 -5.33
CA VAL A 274 -1.34 3.54 -4.07
C VAL A 274 -2.19 4.72 -3.58
N TRP A 275 -2.32 4.85 -2.25
CA TRP A 275 -3.03 5.97 -1.61
C TRP A 275 -2.16 7.21 -1.46
N TYR A 276 -2.73 8.38 -1.74
CA TYR A 276 -2.09 9.69 -1.67
C TYR A 276 -2.94 10.70 -0.91
N ASN A 277 -2.28 11.63 -0.24
CA ASN A 277 -2.86 12.90 0.15
C ASN A 277 -2.43 13.98 -0.86
N PHE A 278 -3.38 14.81 -1.29
CA PHE A 278 -3.10 15.88 -2.25
C PHE A 278 -2.98 17.23 -1.54
N HIS A 279 -1.75 17.70 -1.35
CA HIS A 279 -1.48 18.96 -0.68
C HIS A 279 -1.54 20.14 -1.65
N ASN A 280 -2.29 21.19 -1.34
CA ASN A 280 -2.37 22.40 -2.16
C ASN A 280 -1.21 23.36 -1.85
N LYS A 281 -0.56 23.87 -2.91
CA LYS A 281 0.56 24.83 -2.76
C LYS A 281 0.15 26.18 -2.16
N ALA A 282 -1.01 26.72 -2.55
CA ALA A 282 -1.39 28.09 -2.24
C ALA A 282 -2.04 28.24 -0.86
N PHE A 283 -2.77 27.24 -0.43
CA PHE A 283 -3.59 27.30 0.78
C PHE A 283 -3.23 26.25 1.85
N HIS A 284 -2.21 25.43 1.57
CA HIS A 284 -1.67 24.49 2.55
C HIS A 284 -2.74 23.57 3.15
N ASN A 285 -3.69 23.13 2.32
CA ASN A 285 -4.78 22.23 2.68
C ASN A 285 -4.71 20.95 1.84
N ARG A 286 -5.57 19.98 2.14
CA ARG A 286 -5.69 18.72 1.40
C ARG A 286 -7.03 18.64 0.71
N ILE A 287 -7.12 17.90 -0.40
CA ILE A 287 -8.42 17.49 -0.96
C ILE A 287 -9.05 16.49 0.00
N SER A 288 -10.28 16.73 0.43
CA SER A 288 -11.03 15.82 1.28
C SER A 288 -12.39 15.46 0.70
N VAL A 289 -13.03 14.47 1.28
CA VAL A 289 -14.40 14.09 1.00
C VAL A 289 -15.18 14.02 2.29
N GLU A 290 -16.39 14.56 2.31
CA GLU A 290 -17.29 14.44 3.45
C GLU A 290 -18.73 14.45 2.93
N SER A 291 -19.54 13.46 3.36
CA SER A 291 -20.95 13.36 2.97
C SER A 291 -21.15 13.40 1.45
N ASN A 292 -20.35 12.61 0.70
CA ASN A 292 -20.35 12.58 -0.77
C ASN A 292 -20.04 13.92 -1.48
N GLN A 293 -19.49 14.92 -0.78
CA GLN A 293 -19.02 16.17 -1.38
C GLN A 293 -17.49 16.26 -1.32
N VAL A 294 -16.90 16.82 -2.39
CA VAL A 294 -15.45 17.08 -2.45
C VAL A 294 -15.18 18.43 -1.80
N ASN A 295 -14.39 18.41 -0.74
CA ASN A 295 -14.08 19.55 0.11
C ASN A 295 -12.56 19.70 0.25
N THR A 296 -12.15 20.51 1.23
CA THR A 296 -10.76 20.56 1.69
C THR A 296 -10.68 20.34 3.19
N ALA A 297 -9.65 19.64 3.62
CA ALA A 297 -9.30 19.51 5.04
C ALA A 297 -7.95 20.19 5.32
N GLY A 298 -7.68 20.49 6.60
CA GLY A 298 -6.38 21.00 7.00
C GLY A 298 -5.25 20.02 6.66
N ILE A 299 -4.01 20.51 6.51
CA ILE A 299 -2.85 19.64 6.25
C ILE A 299 -2.53 18.66 7.39
N TYR A 300 -3.19 18.82 8.53
CA TYR A 300 -3.13 17.94 9.70
C TYR A 300 -4.10 16.76 9.62
N ASP A 301 -5.07 16.81 8.72
CA ASP A 301 -6.07 15.76 8.60
C ASP A 301 -5.46 14.57 7.88
N ASP A 302 -5.27 13.48 8.60
CA ASP A 302 -4.76 12.21 8.10
C ASP A 302 -5.87 11.13 8.07
N SER A 303 -7.14 11.49 8.20
CA SER A 303 -8.25 10.53 8.12
C SER A 303 -8.41 9.96 6.71
N ALA A 304 -9.22 8.91 6.56
CA ALA A 304 -9.54 8.33 5.24
C ALA A 304 -10.23 9.34 4.29
N SER A 305 -10.77 10.46 4.82
CA SER A 305 -11.41 11.52 4.04
C SER A 305 -10.46 12.20 3.05
N VAL A 306 -9.16 12.25 3.37
CA VAL A 306 -8.13 12.93 2.55
C VAL A 306 -7.31 11.98 1.69
N ASP A 307 -7.63 10.68 1.73
CA ASP A 307 -6.91 9.66 0.99
C ASP A 307 -7.56 9.43 -0.37
N TRP A 308 -6.72 9.41 -1.40
CA TRP A 308 -7.13 9.24 -2.77
C TRP A 308 -6.20 8.28 -3.50
N LYS A 309 -6.75 7.47 -4.40
CA LYS A 309 -6.00 6.50 -5.19
C LYS A 309 -6.16 6.79 -6.66
N PHE A 310 -5.08 6.59 -7.40
CA PHE A 310 -5.13 6.55 -8.85
C PHE A 310 -5.42 5.13 -9.30
N VAL A 311 -6.50 4.93 -10.05
CA VAL A 311 -6.85 3.63 -10.63
C VAL A 311 -6.61 3.70 -12.12
N LYS A 312 -5.88 2.72 -12.66
CA LYS A 312 -5.60 2.66 -14.11
C LYS A 312 -6.90 2.62 -14.90
N THR A 313 -6.90 3.24 -16.08
CA THR A 313 -7.97 3.05 -17.08
C THR A 313 -7.47 2.16 -18.21
N ASP A 314 -8.36 1.87 -19.15
CA ASP A 314 -8.10 1.21 -20.44
C ASP A 314 -7.19 2.02 -21.40
N VAL A 315 -6.74 3.21 -20.99
CA VAL A 315 -5.95 4.12 -21.80
C VAL A 315 -4.73 4.53 -21.01
N ASP A 316 -3.56 4.33 -21.61
CA ASP A 316 -2.27 4.74 -21.06
C ASP A 316 -2.27 6.23 -20.67
N ASP A 317 -1.57 6.55 -19.58
CA ASP A 317 -1.45 7.89 -18.98
C ASP A 317 -2.79 8.54 -18.55
N GLN A 318 -3.84 7.75 -18.37
CA GLN A 318 -5.12 8.20 -17.82
C GLN A 318 -5.50 7.38 -16.60
N PHE A 319 -6.09 8.06 -15.61
CA PHE A 319 -6.46 7.46 -14.33
C PHE A 319 -7.86 7.88 -13.93
N TYR A 320 -8.53 7.02 -13.18
CA TYR A 320 -9.58 7.45 -12.28
C TYR A 320 -8.94 7.93 -10.97
N ILE A 321 -9.50 8.97 -10.36
CA ILE A 321 -9.12 9.42 -9.01
C ILE A 321 -10.24 8.97 -8.08
N VAL A 322 -9.93 8.10 -7.12
CA VAL A 322 -10.91 7.42 -6.26
C VAL A 322 -10.68 7.82 -4.81
N SER A 323 -11.73 8.25 -4.11
CA SER A 323 -11.65 8.55 -2.67
C SER A 323 -11.61 7.27 -1.84
N ARG A 324 -10.82 7.26 -0.76
CA ARG A 324 -10.80 6.13 0.18
C ARG A 324 -12.08 6.06 0.98
N GLU A 325 -12.51 7.17 1.57
CA GLU A 325 -13.67 7.21 2.47
C GLU A 325 -14.98 6.83 1.79
N GLU A 326 -15.35 7.42 0.65
CA GLU A 326 -16.65 7.09 0.03
C GLU A 326 -16.54 5.93 -0.98
N ASN A 327 -15.31 5.55 -1.36
CA ASN A 327 -15.07 4.61 -2.45
C ASN A 327 -15.73 5.07 -3.77
N LEU A 328 -15.61 6.36 -4.08
CA LEU A 328 -16.22 7.01 -5.25
C LEU A 328 -15.16 7.65 -6.15
N LYS A 329 -15.42 7.69 -7.45
CA LYS A 329 -14.62 8.37 -8.47
C LYS A 329 -14.90 9.88 -8.47
N LEU A 330 -13.84 10.65 -8.63
CA LEU A 330 -13.92 12.08 -8.92
C LEU A 330 -14.38 12.32 -10.36
N GLN A 331 -15.39 13.18 -10.52
CA GLN A 331 -15.95 13.57 -11.81
C GLN A 331 -15.89 15.09 -12.02
N ASP A 332 -15.58 15.50 -13.24
CA ASP A 332 -15.92 16.83 -13.78
C ASP A 332 -17.25 16.75 -14.55
N ARG A 333 -18.31 17.27 -13.95
CA ARG A 333 -19.65 17.38 -14.56
C ARG A 333 -19.83 18.79 -15.12
N ASP A 334 -19.16 19.05 -16.23
CA ASP A 334 -19.27 20.29 -17.01
C ASP A 334 -18.90 21.55 -16.20
N GLY A 335 -17.85 21.45 -15.38
CA GLY A 335 -17.34 22.52 -14.51
C GLY A 335 -17.62 22.30 -13.02
N ASP A 336 -18.64 21.48 -12.70
CA ASP A 336 -18.96 21.09 -11.33
C ASP A 336 -18.22 19.81 -10.92
N ILE A 337 -17.56 19.82 -9.77
CA ILE A 337 -16.92 18.62 -9.23
C ILE A 337 -17.93 17.78 -8.46
N LYS A 338 -17.97 16.48 -8.74
CA LYS A 338 -18.82 15.50 -8.07
C LYS A 338 -18.07 14.22 -7.77
N LEU A 339 -18.62 13.45 -6.83
CA LEU A 339 -18.27 12.06 -6.65
C LEU A 339 -19.33 11.18 -7.31
N VAL A 340 -18.89 10.16 -8.00
CA VAL A 340 -19.74 9.18 -8.67
C VAL A 340 -19.24 7.78 -8.35
N PRO A 341 -20.09 6.75 -8.33
CA PRO A 341 -19.63 5.40 -8.02
C PRO A 341 -18.54 4.89 -8.95
N LEU A 342 -17.75 3.91 -8.48
CA LEU A 342 -16.57 3.37 -9.19
C LEU A 342 -16.86 2.85 -10.59
N ASN A 343 -18.12 2.60 -10.89
CA ASN A 343 -18.52 2.13 -12.17
C ASN A 343 -18.74 3.30 -13.15
N TYR A 344 -18.79 4.56 -12.77
CA TYR A 344 -18.90 5.64 -13.76
C TYR A 344 -17.67 5.62 -14.70
N TYR A 345 -17.91 5.69 -16.02
CA TYR A 345 -16.88 5.66 -17.07
C TYR A 345 -17.05 6.84 -18.05
N GLY A 346 -16.10 6.98 -18.96
CA GLY A 346 -16.06 8.08 -19.94
C GLY A 346 -15.18 9.25 -19.50
N ASP A 347 -14.98 10.21 -20.41
CA ASP A 347 -13.95 11.25 -20.26
C ASP A 347 -14.15 12.18 -19.07
N LYS A 348 -15.39 12.30 -18.56
CA LYS A 348 -15.74 13.14 -17.41
C LYS A 348 -15.13 12.64 -16.09
N VAL A 349 -14.79 11.37 -15.98
CA VAL A 349 -14.14 10.77 -14.80
C VAL A 349 -12.69 10.36 -15.05
N ARG A 350 -12.18 10.55 -16.28
CA ARG A 350 -10.78 10.29 -16.61
C ARG A 350 -9.94 11.53 -16.35
N TRP A 351 -8.80 11.32 -15.71
CA TRP A 351 -7.88 12.37 -15.30
C TRP A 351 -6.48 12.08 -15.82
N LYS A 352 -5.77 13.15 -16.17
CA LYS A 352 -4.34 13.16 -16.45
C LYS A 352 -3.63 13.88 -15.32
N ILE A 353 -2.52 13.31 -14.90
CA ILE A 353 -1.62 13.92 -13.93
C ILE A 353 -0.55 14.64 -14.75
N VAL A 354 -0.55 15.97 -14.70
CA VAL A 354 0.39 16.76 -15.49
C VAL A 354 1.48 17.27 -14.57
N ASP A 355 2.70 16.84 -14.87
CA ASP A 355 3.89 17.26 -14.16
C ASP A 355 4.16 18.75 -14.35
N MET A 356 4.31 19.45 -13.24
CA MET A 356 4.81 20.83 -13.19
C MET A 356 6.26 20.84 -12.70
N ASP A 357 6.76 22.01 -12.33
CA ASP A 357 8.07 22.12 -11.71
C ASP A 357 8.04 21.67 -10.24
N ARG A 358 9.18 21.18 -9.75
CA ARG A 358 9.45 20.99 -8.31
C ARG A 358 8.47 20.02 -7.60
N GLY A 359 8.01 19.00 -8.31
CA GLY A 359 7.14 17.93 -7.79
C GLY A 359 5.65 18.28 -7.74
N TRP A 360 5.27 19.51 -8.05
CA TRP A 360 3.87 19.90 -8.15
C TRP A 360 3.21 19.29 -9.38
N LYS A 361 1.92 18.97 -9.28
CA LYS A 361 1.13 18.36 -10.35
C LYS A 361 -0.16 19.14 -10.57
N LEU A 362 -0.68 19.08 -11.81
CA LEU A 362 -2.06 19.44 -12.11
C LEU A 362 -2.88 18.16 -12.23
N LEU A 363 -4.10 18.17 -11.70
CA LEU A 363 -5.08 17.13 -11.91
C LEU A 363 -6.04 17.60 -13.01
N LYS A 364 -5.77 17.15 -14.24
CA LYS A 364 -6.43 17.63 -15.46
C LYS A 364 -7.51 16.66 -15.89
N ASN A 365 -8.76 17.11 -16.01
CA ASN A 365 -9.84 16.29 -16.53
C ASN A 365 -9.70 16.10 -18.06
N VAL A 366 -9.95 14.88 -18.55
CA VAL A 366 -9.80 14.54 -19.97
C VAL A 366 -10.88 15.20 -20.82
N ASN A 367 -12.14 15.21 -20.36
CA ASN A 367 -13.27 15.79 -21.11
C ASN A 367 -13.15 17.31 -21.26
N SER A 368 -13.02 18.04 -20.15
CA SER A 368 -13.03 19.51 -20.19
C SER A 368 -11.67 20.12 -20.54
N GLY A 369 -10.59 19.36 -20.38
CA GLY A 369 -9.22 19.87 -20.45
C GLY A 369 -8.87 20.87 -19.34
N SER A 370 -9.74 21.05 -18.34
CA SER A 370 -9.52 21.95 -17.20
C SER A 370 -8.86 21.21 -16.04
N ASN A 371 -8.30 21.97 -15.10
CA ASN A 371 -7.60 21.44 -13.93
C ASN A 371 -8.42 21.64 -12.65
N LEU A 372 -8.26 20.71 -11.71
CA LEU A 372 -8.81 20.80 -10.37
C LEU A 372 -8.19 21.99 -9.60
N ARG A 373 -9.04 22.87 -9.08
CA ARG A 373 -8.65 24.09 -8.36
C ARG A 373 -9.30 24.19 -7.01
N TYR A 374 -8.60 24.80 -6.07
CA TYR A 374 -9.19 25.33 -4.84
C TYR A 374 -9.02 26.85 -4.76
N THR A 375 -10.07 27.56 -4.36
CA THR A 375 -9.99 28.93 -3.85
C THR A 375 -10.92 29.13 -2.64
N PRO A 376 -10.65 30.10 -1.74
CA PRO A 376 -11.46 30.29 -0.54
C PRO A 376 -12.88 30.77 -0.84
N ASP A 377 -13.06 31.48 -1.96
CA ASP A 377 -14.34 32.06 -2.37
C ASP A 377 -15.25 31.08 -3.12
N GLN A 378 -14.69 30.07 -3.79
CA GLN A 378 -15.44 29.12 -4.62
C GLN A 378 -15.33 27.67 -4.16
N GLY A 379 -14.43 27.36 -3.21
CA GLY A 379 -14.11 25.98 -2.85
C GLY A 379 -13.44 25.22 -3.99
N MET A 380 -13.68 23.91 -4.04
CA MET A 380 -13.19 23.03 -5.10
C MET A 380 -13.99 23.29 -6.40
N HIS A 381 -13.30 23.60 -7.51
CA HIS A 381 -13.92 23.81 -8.83
C HIS A 381 -12.93 23.55 -9.97
N MET A 382 -13.42 23.45 -11.21
CA MET A 382 -12.58 23.28 -12.39
C MET A 382 -12.12 24.61 -12.98
N SER A 383 -10.87 24.70 -13.45
CA SER A 383 -10.34 25.93 -14.04
C SER A 383 -9.24 25.68 -15.08
N SER A 384 -9.23 26.52 -16.13
CA SER A 384 -8.14 26.61 -17.11
C SER A 384 -7.09 27.68 -16.76
N TYR A 385 -7.21 28.32 -15.59
CA TYR A 385 -6.26 29.32 -15.12
C TYR A 385 -4.85 28.73 -14.90
N THR A 386 -3.86 29.57 -14.61
CA THR A 386 -2.49 29.13 -14.28
C THR A 386 -2.04 29.76 -12.97
N GLY A 387 -1.46 28.98 -12.06
CA GLY A 387 -0.99 29.47 -10.76
C GLY A 387 -1.06 28.43 -9.65
N SER A 388 -0.51 28.77 -8.49
CA SER A 388 -0.34 27.86 -7.35
C SER A 388 -1.64 27.25 -6.81
N TYR A 389 -2.79 27.87 -7.06
CA TYR A 389 -4.12 27.37 -6.69
C TYR A 389 -4.47 25.98 -7.29
N LEU A 390 -3.82 25.63 -8.39
CA LEU A 390 -4.01 24.38 -9.13
C LEU A 390 -2.94 23.33 -8.82
N HIS A 391 -1.93 23.70 -8.04
CA HIS A 391 -0.75 22.88 -7.82
C HIS A 391 -0.98 21.97 -6.62
N TRP A 392 -1.05 20.68 -6.91
CA TRP A 392 -1.24 19.62 -5.94
C TRP A 392 0.04 18.81 -5.82
N PHE A 393 0.47 18.54 -4.60
CA PHE A 393 1.55 17.60 -4.33
C PHE A 393 0.93 16.29 -3.88
N PRO A 394 0.92 15.22 -4.71
CA PRO A 394 0.57 13.89 -4.25
C PRO A 394 1.70 13.41 -3.35
N LEU A 395 1.46 13.40 -2.05
CA LEU A 395 2.32 12.73 -1.10
C LEU A 395 1.70 11.37 -0.82
N ARG A 396 2.50 10.29 -0.86
CA ARG A 396 2.00 9.00 -0.38
C ARG A 396 1.36 9.19 0.97
N SER A 397 0.09 8.81 1.02
CA SER A 397 -0.55 8.64 2.29
C SER A 397 0.27 7.57 2.99
N GLY A 398 0.87 7.90 4.12
CA GLY A 398 1.47 6.86 4.94
C GLY A 398 0.40 5.80 5.17
N GLU A 399 0.82 4.56 5.40
CA GLU A 399 -0.02 3.64 6.16
C GLU A 399 0.28 3.98 7.63
N PRO A 400 -0.34 5.02 8.24
CA PRO A 400 -0.07 5.36 9.61
C PRO A 400 -0.40 4.14 10.43
N ILE A 401 0.60 3.64 11.16
CA ILE A 401 0.39 2.77 12.31
C ILE A 401 -0.41 3.60 13.31
N GLU A 402 -1.73 3.58 13.17
CA GLU A 402 -2.65 4.30 14.03
C GLU A 402 -3.04 3.42 15.20
N GLU A 403 -3.35 4.11 16.30
CA GLU A 403 -4.04 3.52 17.44
C GLU A 403 -5.38 4.23 17.57
N VAL A 404 -6.46 3.46 17.65
CA VAL A 404 -7.76 3.96 18.07
C VAL A 404 -8.01 3.62 19.53
N SER A 405 -8.51 4.58 20.28
CA SER A 405 -8.83 4.39 21.70
C SER A 405 -10.32 4.56 21.97
N PHE A 406 -10.99 3.55 22.51
CA PHE A 406 -12.38 3.60 22.94
C PHE A 406 -12.44 3.76 24.45
N GLU A 407 -13.23 4.70 24.94
CA GLU A 407 -13.60 4.72 26.36
C GLU A 407 -14.49 3.49 26.63
N ALA A 408 -14.16 2.70 27.65
CA ALA A 408 -14.82 1.42 27.90
C ALA A 408 -16.30 1.59 28.23
N GLU A 409 -16.67 2.73 28.82
CA GLU A 409 -18.03 3.14 29.13
C GLU A 409 -18.85 3.55 27.89
N ASN A 410 -18.20 3.76 26.75
CA ASN A 410 -18.83 4.15 25.49
C ASN A 410 -18.51 3.13 24.36
N PRO A 411 -18.92 1.86 24.52
CA PRO A 411 -18.71 0.84 23.50
C PRO A 411 -19.57 1.10 22.26
N SER A 412 -19.15 0.59 21.10
CA SER A 412 -19.88 0.71 19.82
C SER A 412 -21.29 0.10 19.89
N SER A 413 -21.45 -0.94 20.70
CA SER A 413 -22.76 -1.39 21.16
C SER A 413 -22.65 -1.93 22.58
N LYS A 414 -23.64 -1.60 23.42
CA LYS A 414 -23.80 -2.11 24.77
C LYS A 414 -25.12 -2.85 24.86
N ASP A 415 -25.10 -4.14 25.21
CA ASP A 415 -26.35 -4.82 25.56
C ASP A 415 -26.85 -4.28 26.91
N SER A 416 -28.17 -4.11 27.01
CA SER A 416 -28.91 -3.86 28.24
C SER A 416 -28.65 -4.85 29.39
N ASN A 417 -28.15 -6.06 29.09
CA ASN A 417 -27.87 -7.13 30.08
C ASN A 417 -26.38 -7.33 30.40
N THR A 418 -25.51 -6.40 30.03
CA THR A 418 -24.09 -6.50 30.36
C THR A 418 -23.86 -6.59 31.87
N ASN A 419 -23.00 -7.54 32.28
CA ASN A 419 -22.57 -7.69 33.67
C ASN A 419 -21.57 -6.61 34.10
N PHE A 420 -21.22 -5.65 33.23
CA PHE A 420 -20.39 -4.50 33.62
C PHE A 420 -21.22 -3.34 34.16
N ASP A 421 -20.80 -2.82 35.31
CA ASP A 421 -21.31 -1.58 35.87
C ASP A 421 -20.49 -0.39 35.38
N PHE A 422 -21.20 0.71 35.13
CA PHE A 422 -20.61 2.03 34.92
C PHE A 422 -20.25 2.64 36.28
N VAL A 423 -19.01 3.11 36.44
CA VAL A 423 -18.55 3.73 37.69
C VAL A 423 -17.84 5.04 37.39
N SER A 424 -18.34 6.15 37.95
CA SER A 424 -17.70 7.46 37.83
C SER A 424 -16.44 7.54 38.69
N ASP A 425 -15.34 8.02 38.11
CA ASP A 425 -14.06 8.25 38.80
C ASP A 425 -13.28 9.36 38.07
N SER A 426 -12.87 10.39 38.80
CA SER A 426 -12.14 11.52 38.23
C SER A 426 -10.73 11.16 37.76
N ASN A 427 -10.21 9.99 38.14
CA ASN A 427 -8.90 9.50 37.70
C ASN A 427 -8.98 8.66 36.42
N ALA A 428 -10.17 8.27 35.98
CA ALA A 428 -10.38 7.56 34.72
C ALA A 428 -10.45 8.53 33.54
N SER A 429 -9.99 8.09 32.36
CA SER A 429 -10.24 8.79 31.09
C SER A 429 -11.74 8.97 30.90
N GLY A 430 -12.18 10.09 30.32
CA GLY A 430 -13.62 10.37 30.17
C GLY A 430 -14.42 10.58 31.48
N GLY A 431 -13.82 10.34 32.65
CA GLY A 431 -14.42 10.51 33.98
C GLY A 431 -15.19 9.28 34.50
N ALA A 432 -15.07 8.13 33.86
CA ALA A 432 -15.71 6.89 34.28
C ALA A 432 -14.96 5.64 33.77
N TYR A 433 -15.29 4.47 34.31
CA TYR A 433 -14.77 3.17 33.87
C TYR A 433 -15.85 2.09 33.95
N MET A 434 -15.55 0.92 33.39
CA MET A 434 -16.39 -0.28 33.47
C MET A 434 -15.78 -1.31 34.40
N ALA A 435 -16.58 -1.86 35.33
CA ALA A 435 -16.13 -2.92 36.23
C ALA A 435 -17.23 -3.94 36.53
N TYR A 436 -16.81 -5.16 36.84
CA TYR A 436 -17.71 -6.19 37.33
C TYR A 436 -17.78 -6.14 38.86
N ASN A 437 -18.98 -5.94 39.42
CA ASN A 437 -19.21 -5.93 40.88
C ASN A 437 -19.92 -7.18 41.39
N GLY A 438 -19.90 -8.29 40.63
CA GLY A 438 -20.46 -9.55 41.10
C GLY A 438 -19.71 -10.14 42.31
N SER A 439 -20.32 -11.13 42.96
CA SER A 439 -19.78 -11.73 44.18
C SER A 439 -18.84 -12.92 43.94
N SER A 440 -18.68 -13.38 42.70
CA SER A 440 -17.86 -14.55 42.35
C SER A 440 -17.27 -14.42 40.95
N LYS A 441 -16.18 -15.15 40.68
CA LYS A 441 -15.58 -15.24 39.34
C LYS A 441 -16.57 -15.90 38.36
N LEU A 442 -16.60 -15.42 37.12
CA LEU A 442 -17.35 -16.03 36.03
C LEU A 442 -16.48 -17.03 35.26
N ALA A 443 -17.06 -18.16 34.89
CA ALA A 443 -16.42 -19.13 34.01
C ALA A 443 -16.68 -18.77 32.53
N LYS A 444 -15.83 -19.24 31.62
CA LYS A 444 -16.00 -18.99 30.18
C LYS A 444 -17.30 -19.63 29.67
N GLU A 445 -17.71 -20.73 30.30
CA GLU A 445 -18.94 -21.47 30.01
C GLU A 445 -20.20 -20.71 30.46
N ASP A 446 -20.06 -19.73 31.36
CA ASP A 446 -21.15 -18.85 31.81
C ASP A 446 -21.43 -17.72 30.80
N LEU A 447 -20.56 -17.56 29.79
CA LEU A 447 -20.74 -16.65 28.65
C LEU A 447 -21.68 -17.31 27.61
N THR A 448 -22.90 -17.66 28.01
CA THR A 448 -23.84 -18.47 27.22
C THR A 448 -24.65 -17.70 26.18
N SER A 449 -24.38 -16.41 25.97
CA SER A 449 -25.04 -15.56 24.96
C SER A 449 -24.17 -14.34 24.65
N PRO A 450 -24.24 -13.73 23.44
CA PRO A 450 -23.64 -12.41 23.14
C PRO A 450 -24.00 -11.26 24.12
N ASP A 451 -24.90 -11.52 25.07
CA ASP A 451 -25.60 -10.55 25.91
C ASP A 451 -24.81 -10.08 27.17
N ALA A 452 -23.53 -10.43 27.33
CA ALA A 452 -22.70 -10.09 28.52
C ALA A 452 -21.45 -9.23 28.20
N GLU A 453 -21.43 -8.56 27.05
CA GLU A 453 -20.20 -8.09 26.41
C GLU A 453 -20.19 -6.55 26.21
N LEU A 454 -19.00 -5.95 26.27
CA LEU A 454 -18.72 -4.65 25.66
C LEU A 454 -18.18 -4.92 24.26
N CYS A 455 -18.78 -4.29 23.25
CA CYS A 455 -18.39 -4.46 21.84
C CYS A 455 -17.75 -3.19 21.29
N PHE A 456 -16.54 -3.31 20.77
CA PHE A 456 -15.80 -2.22 20.15
C PHE A 456 -15.59 -2.58 18.67
N ALA A 457 -16.36 -1.92 17.81
CA ALA A 457 -16.26 -2.09 16.37
C ALA A 457 -15.12 -1.22 15.83
N PHE A 458 -14.31 -1.78 14.96
CA PHE A 458 -13.23 -1.10 14.27
C PHE A 458 -13.06 -1.67 12.87
N ASN A 459 -12.33 -0.98 12.02
CA ASN A 459 -12.03 -1.46 10.67
C ASN A 459 -10.55 -1.23 10.37
N ILE A 460 -9.97 -2.15 9.61
CA ILE A 460 -8.61 -2.03 9.07
C ILE A 460 -8.66 -2.10 7.55
N ASP A 461 -7.84 -1.29 6.90
CA ASP A 461 -7.79 -1.19 5.43
C ASP A 461 -6.75 -2.08 4.76
N THR A 462 -5.89 -2.66 5.58
CA THR A 462 -4.79 -3.51 5.16
C THR A 462 -4.77 -4.68 6.11
N LYS A 463 -4.60 -5.89 5.58
CA LYS A 463 -4.42 -7.08 6.40
C LYS A 463 -3.22 -6.84 7.31
N ALA A 464 -3.40 -6.98 8.61
CA ALA A 464 -2.37 -6.57 9.56
C ALA A 464 -2.50 -7.29 10.88
N ASP A 465 -1.42 -7.28 11.64
CA ASP A 465 -1.52 -7.67 13.03
C ASP A 465 -2.10 -6.52 13.85
N VAL A 466 -3.14 -6.80 14.63
CA VAL A 466 -3.77 -5.80 15.50
C VAL A 466 -3.30 -6.01 16.94
N VAL A 467 -2.59 -5.02 17.47
CA VAL A 467 -2.16 -4.95 18.86
C VAL A 467 -3.32 -4.44 19.71
N PHE A 468 -3.75 -5.25 20.67
CA PHE A 468 -4.74 -4.86 21.67
C PHE A 468 -4.05 -4.50 22.98
N LYS A 469 -4.32 -3.27 23.44
CA LYS A 469 -3.90 -2.73 24.75
C LYS A 469 -5.13 -2.28 25.53
N VAL A 470 -4.98 -2.24 26.84
CA VAL A 470 -5.99 -1.74 27.76
C VAL A 470 -5.37 -0.74 28.73
N ASP A 471 -6.13 0.30 29.07
CA ASP A 471 -5.89 1.16 30.23
C ASP A 471 -6.77 0.67 31.38
N ALA A 472 -6.16 0.16 32.43
CA ALA A 472 -6.89 -0.56 33.47
C ALA A 472 -6.23 -0.47 34.87
N ASP A 473 -7.08 -0.51 35.89
CA ASP A 473 -6.69 -0.66 37.29
C ASP A 473 -7.04 -2.08 37.77
N MET A 474 -6.01 -2.88 38.02
CA MET A 474 -6.04 -4.31 38.35
C MET A 474 -5.39 -4.50 39.73
N PRO A 475 -6.09 -4.22 40.84
CA PRO A 475 -5.46 -3.91 42.12
C PRO A 475 -4.88 -5.13 42.85
N ALA A 476 -5.28 -6.35 42.49
CA ALA A 476 -4.84 -7.58 43.16
C ALA A 476 -5.03 -8.80 42.26
N GLY A 477 -4.31 -9.89 42.52
CA GLY A 477 -4.39 -11.14 41.73
C GLY A 477 -5.73 -11.89 41.77
N GLU A 478 -6.70 -11.44 42.57
CA GLU A 478 -8.09 -11.94 42.54
C GLU A 478 -9.04 -10.97 41.80
N SER A 479 -8.49 -9.87 41.28
CA SER A 479 -9.15 -8.74 40.60
C SER A 479 -8.31 -8.30 39.40
N ASP A 480 -7.70 -9.24 38.67
CA ASP A 480 -6.71 -8.97 37.62
C ASP A 480 -7.09 -9.51 36.24
N SER A 481 -8.33 -9.96 36.08
CA SER A 481 -8.73 -10.69 34.88
C SER A 481 -10.10 -10.34 34.31
N PHE A 482 -10.15 -10.41 32.98
CA PHE A 482 -11.33 -10.30 32.13
C PHE A 482 -11.18 -11.22 30.92
N PHE A 483 -12.27 -11.47 30.21
CA PHE A 483 -12.26 -12.21 28.95
C PHE A 483 -12.27 -11.25 27.77
N TYR A 484 -11.60 -11.65 26.68
CA TYR A 484 -11.67 -10.96 25.41
C TYR A 484 -11.76 -11.95 24.24
N ARG A 485 -12.33 -11.52 23.13
CA ARG A 485 -12.27 -12.23 21.84
C ARG A 485 -12.34 -11.22 20.71
N ILE A 486 -11.83 -11.63 19.55
CA ILE A 486 -11.95 -10.88 18.31
C ILE A 486 -12.87 -11.62 17.36
N ASP A 487 -13.80 -10.91 16.74
CA ASP A 487 -14.81 -11.42 15.83
C ASP A 487 -15.52 -12.67 16.38
N SER A 488 -15.54 -13.75 15.59
CA SER A 488 -16.12 -15.04 15.97
C SER A 488 -15.12 -15.98 16.67
N GLY A 489 -13.94 -15.46 17.05
CA GLY A 489 -12.88 -16.20 17.69
C GLY A 489 -13.24 -16.70 19.10
N PRO A 490 -12.47 -17.66 19.65
CA PRO A 490 -12.71 -18.18 20.99
C PRO A 490 -12.38 -17.14 22.06
N TRP A 491 -13.14 -17.15 23.17
CA TRP A 491 -12.78 -16.34 24.35
C TRP A 491 -11.42 -16.71 24.91
N VAL A 492 -10.62 -15.70 25.21
CA VAL A 492 -9.31 -15.78 25.85
C VAL A 492 -9.36 -15.02 27.17
N SER A 493 -8.63 -15.49 28.18
CA SER A 493 -8.49 -14.77 29.45
C SER A 493 -7.23 -13.91 29.43
N GLN A 494 -7.39 -12.62 29.77
CA GLN A 494 -6.31 -11.84 30.35
C GLN A 494 -6.23 -12.15 31.85
N TYR A 495 -5.05 -12.37 32.43
CA TYR A 495 -4.87 -12.58 33.89
C TYR A 495 -3.40 -12.40 34.32
N GLY A 496 -3.15 -12.31 35.63
CA GLY A 496 -1.81 -12.32 36.21
C GLY A 496 -1.09 -10.97 36.21
N ARG A 497 -1.79 -9.88 35.91
CA ARG A 497 -1.20 -8.53 35.82
C ARG A 497 -1.88 -7.58 36.81
N THR A 498 -1.11 -7.11 37.78
CA THR A 498 -1.57 -6.13 38.76
C THR A 498 -1.03 -4.74 38.46
N THR A 499 -1.85 -3.70 38.62
CA THR A 499 -1.47 -2.28 38.47
C THR A 499 -1.82 -1.49 39.73
N SER A 500 -1.26 -0.29 39.88
CA SER A 500 -1.53 0.60 41.02
C SER A 500 -2.24 1.87 40.55
N GLY A 501 -3.51 1.72 40.16
CA GLY A 501 -4.27 2.74 39.42
C GLY A 501 -4.33 2.42 37.93
N PHE A 502 -4.94 3.33 37.15
CA PHE A 502 -5.08 3.16 35.70
C PHE A 502 -3.71 3.26 35.01
N GLU A 503 -3.31 2.17 34.38
CA GLU A 503 -2.08 2.07 33.60
C GLU A 503 -2.37 1.37 32.26
N ALA A 504 -1.84 1.92 31.16
CA ALA A 504 -1.97 1.34 29.84
C ALA A 504 -0.95 0.22 29.60
N PHE A 505 -1.41 -0.93 29.08
CA PHE A 505 -0.54 -2.05 28.75
C PHE A 505 -1.05 -2.97 27.65
N ASP A 506 -0.09 -3.60 26.95
CA ASP A 506 -0.35 -4.58 25.91
C ASP A 506 -0.93 -5.87 26.48
N ILE A 507 -1.97 -6.39 25.82
CA ILE A 507 -2.62 -7.67 26.11
C ILE A 507 -2.08 -8.73 25.16
N ILE A 508 -2.31 -8.51 23.86
CA ILE A 508 -1.99 -9.45 22.80
C ILE A 508 -1.83 -8.73 21.48
N LYS A 509 -1.22 -9.43 20.52
CA LYS A 509 -1.17 -9.09 19.12
C LYS A 509 -1.98 -10.15 18.36
N PHE A 510 -3.09 -9.77 17.76
CA PHE A 510 -3.89 -10.64 16.91
C PHE A 510 -3.26 -10.72 15.53
N PRO A 511 -2.76 -11.88 15.07
CA PRO A 511 -2.01 -11.95 13.83
C PRO A 511 -2.93 -11.96 12.61
N GLY A 512 -2.56 -11.20 11.57
CA GLY A 512 -3.12 -11.28 10.22
C GLY A 512 -4.63 -11.13 10.14
N LEU A 513 -5.21 -10.15 10.84
CA LEU A 513 -6.63 -9.79 10.62
C LEU A 513 -6.81 -9.33 9.18
N GLU A 514 -7.82 -9.86 8.51
CA GLU A 514 -8.15 -9.53 7.11
C GLU A 514 -8.57 -8.07 6.94
N ILE A 515 -8.54 -7.55 5.71
CA ILE A 515 -9.08 -6.21 5.43
C ILE A 515 -10.57 -6.19 5.75
N GLY A 516 -11.04 -5.15 6.43
CA GLY A 516 -12.47 -4.91 6.65
C GLY A 516 -12.84 -4.66 8.11
N ASP A 517 -14.13 -4.89 8.39
CA ASP A 517 -14.73 -4.61 9.68
C ASP A 517 -14.46 -5.75 10.67
N HIS A 518 -14.12 -5.37 11.89
CA HIS A 518 -13.84 -6.26 13.01
C HIS A 518 -14.53 -5.79 14.29
N LYS A 519 -14.69 -6.72 15.23
CA LYS A 519 -15.25 -6.44 16.55
C LYS A 519 -14.35 -7.05 17.62
N LEU A 520 -13.89 -6.21 18.55
CA LEU A 520 -13.30 -6.66 19.80
C LEU A 520 -14.41 -6.73 20.86
N PHE A 521 -14.56 -7.89 21.48
CA PHE A 521 -15.49 -8.10 22.57
C PHE A 521 -14.74 -8.27 23.88
N ILE A 522 -15.25 -7.63 24.94
CA ILE A 522 -14.75 -7.73 26.30
C ILE A 522 -15.88 -8.23 27.21
N ALA A 523 -15.60 -9.24 28.02
CA ALA A 523 -16.54 -9.80 28.99
C ALA A 523 -15.92 -9.86 30.39
N PRO A 524 -16.73 -9.74 31.45
CA PRO A 524 -16.22 -9.75 32.81
C PRO A 524 -15.79 -11.16 33.22
N LYS A 525 -14.77 -11.25 34.08
CA LYS A 525 -14.31 -12.52 34.68
C LYS A 525 -14.21 -12.42 36.19
N GLU A 526 -13.43 -11.47 36.69
CA GLU A 526 -13.18 -11.30 38.13
C GLU A 526 -13.73 -9.98 38.66
N PRO A 527 -14.33 -9.97 39.87
CA PRO A 527 -14.79 -8.74 40.48
C PRO A 527 -13.62 -7.81 40.82
N GLY A 528 -13.81 -6.51 40.62
CA GLY A 528 -12.84 -5.48 41.01
C GLY A 528 -11.77 -5.14 39.96
N ALA A 529 -11.70 -5.87 38.84
CA ALA A 529 -10.96 -5.43 37.66
C ALA A 529 -11.65 -4.22 37.02
N LYS A 530 -10.94 -3.11 36.84
CA LYS A 530 -11.48 -1.85 36.31
C LYS A 530 -10.90 -1.56 34.93
N ILE A 531 -11.76 -1.45 33.93
CA ILE A 531 -11.39 -1.22 32.54
C ILE A 531 -11.80 0.21 32.16
N ASP A 532 -10.82 1.07 31.90
CA ASP A 532 -11.01 2.48 31.55
C ASP A 532 -11.05 2.65 30.02
N ARG A 533 -10.00 2.22 29.32
CA ARG A 533 -9.87 2.44 27.89
C ARG A 533 -9.39 1.22 27.13
N ILE A 534 -9.97 0.97 25.96
CA ILE A 534 -9.52 -0.04 25.00
C ILE A 534 -8.72 0.67 23.92
N ILE A 535 -7.51 0.18 23.62
CA ILE A 535 -6.64 0.77 22.60
C ILE A 535 -6.29 -0.32 21.60
N LEU A 536 -6.60 -0.10 20.33
CA LEU A 536 -6.27 -1.00 19.24
C LEU A 536 -5.31 -0.29 18.31
N GLY A 537 -4.15 -0.90 18.06
CA GLY A 537 -3.17 -0.42 17.09
C GLY A 537 -2.94 -1.46 16.01
N THR A 538 -2.59 -1.03 14.80
CA THR A 538 -2.22 -1.94 13.72
C THR A 538 -0.71 -1.93 13.47
N THR A 539 -0.12 -3.03 13.01
CA THR A 539 1.30 -3.05 12.61
C THR A 539 1.56 -2.50 11.22
N GLN A 540 0.52 -2.41 10.38
CA GLN A 540 0.57 -1.88 9.02
C GLN A 540 -0.85 -1.50 8.57
N GLY A 541 -0.98 -0.66 7.56
CA GLY A 541 -2.27 -0.06 7.25
C GLY A 541 -2.76 0.86 8.36
N ARG A 542 -4.04 1.18 8.33
CA ARG A 542 -4.70 2.06 9.30
C ARG A 542 -5.79 1.32 10.07
N ILE A 543 -6.21 1.91 11.18
CA ILE A 543 -7.31 1.41 12.01
C ILE A 543 -8.22 2.58 12.42
N TRP A 544 -9.54 2.40 12.33
CA TRP A 544 -10.54 3.41 12.73
C TRP A 544 -11.64 2.79 13.59
N LYS A 545 -12.38 3.64 14.31
CA LYS A 545 -13.56 3.24 15.09
C LYS A 545 -14.78 3.09 14.18
N GLY A 546 -15.60 2.07 14.45
CA GLY A 546 -16.84 1.80 13.72
C GLY A 546 -16.68 0.84 12.53
N THR A 547 -17.82 0.42 11.98
CA THR A 547 -17.92 -0.33 10.71
C THR A 547 -18.25 0.64 9.57
N LYS A 548 -17.70 0.42 8.38
CA LYS A 548 -17.88 1.34 7.25
C LYS A 548 -19.02 0.86 6.36
N ALA A 549 -20.20 1.45 6.52
CA ALA A 549 -21.39 0.98 5.81
C ALA A 549 -21.30 1.18 4.28
N GLN A 550 -21.16 0.10 3.52
CA GLN A 550 -21.20 0.11 2.05
C GLN A 550 -22.59 0.57 1.56
N ARG A 551 -22.70 1.73 0.88
CA ARG A 551 -23.99 2.34 0.49
C ARG A 551 -24.38 2.18 -0.99
N THR A 552 -23.49 1.61 -1.80
CA THR A 552 -23.73 1.44 -3.23
C THR A 552 -23.23 0.09 -3.71
N VAL A 553 -24.02 -0.56 -4.58
CA VAL A 553 -23.65 -1.76 -5.32
C VAL A 553 -23.86 -1.56 -6.81
N VAL A 554 -23.07 -2.26 -7.59
CA VAL A 554 -22.98 -2.12 -9.03
C VAL A 554 -23.09 -3.49 -9.67
N PHE A 555 -23.88 -3.58 -10.73
CA PHE A 555 -23.97 -4.77 -11.55
C PHE A 555 -23.68 -4.43 -13.01
N GLU A 556 -22.64 -5.06 -13.57
CA GLU A 556 -22.43 -5.15 -15.01
C GLU A 556 -23.52 -6.03 -15.61
N VAL A 557 -24.32 -5.50 -16.54
CA VAL A 557 -25.55 -6.21 -16.94
C VAL A 557 -25.28 -7.41 -17.82
N GLU A 558 -24.19 -7.37 -18.59
CA GLU A 558 -23.67 -8.49 -19.37
C GLU A 558 -23.08 -9.61 -18.49
N LYS A 559 -22.84 -9.31 -17.20
CA LYS A 559 -22.43 -10.25 -16.15
C LYS A 559 -23.57 -10.59 -15.19
N GLY A 560 -24.81 -10.23 -15.55
CA GLY A 560 -25.99 -10.63 -14.80
C GLY A 560 -26.01 -12.13 -14.55
N ALA A 561 -26.61 -12.52 -13.42
CA ALA A 561 -26.40 -13.80 -12.76
C ALA A 561 -26.68 -15.07 -13.58
N VAL A 562 -27.23 -14.96 -14.79
CA VAL A 562 -27.60 -16.10 -15.64
C VAL A 562 -27.52 -15.72 -17.13
N GLN A 563 -26.54 -16.19 -17.89
CA GLN A 563 -26.51 -15.99 -19.36
C GLN A 563 -27.56 -16.81 -20.13
N SER A 564 -28.17 -17.85 -19.53
CA SER A 564 -29.23 -18.65 -20.17
C SER A 564 -30.63 -18.03 -20.09
N SER A 565 -30.86 -17.01 -19.25
CA SER A 565 -32.13 -16.26 -19.20
C SER A 565 -32.20 -15.11 -20.22
N PHE A 566 -31.06 -14.83 -20.89
CA PHE A 566 -30.88 -13.79 -21.91
C PHE A 566 -31.52 -14.11 -23.26
N ASP A 567 -32.43 -15.08 -23.38
CA ASP A 567 -33.06 -15.51 -24.66
C ASP A 567 -33.57 -14.37 -25.59
N VAL A 568 -33.73 -13.15 -25.07
CA VAL A 568 -34.19 -11.96 -25.80
C VAL A 568 -33.18 -10.80 -25.80
N PHE A 569 -32.17 -10.82 -24.93
CA PHE A 569 -31.10 -9.80 -24.84
C PHE A 569 -29.79 -10.40 -25.35
N GLU A 570 -29.13 -9.74 -26.28
CA GLU A 570 -27.81 -10.16 -26.77
C GLU A 570 -26.73 -9.25 -26.19
N VAL A 571 -25.54 -9.81 -25.92
CA VAL A 571 -24.35 -9.06 -25.53
C VAL A 571 -23.66 -8.53 -26.78
N TYR A 572 -23.39 -7.24 -26.79
CA TYR A 572 -22.68 -6.54 -27.85
C TYR A 572 -21.40 -5.90 -27.30
N ASN A 573 -20.42 -5.70 -28.18
CA ASN A 573 -19.17 -5.03 -27.82
C ASN A 573 -19.20 -3.57 -28.25
N ASP A 574 -18.82 -2.68 -27.34
CA ASP A 574 -18.54 -1.28 -27.61
C ASP A 574 -17.43 -0.84 -26.66
N ALA A 575 -16.31 -0.36 -27.19
CA ALA A 575 -15.18 0.11 -26.38
C ALA A 575 -15.54 1.27 -25.43
N GLN A 576 -16.66 1.95 -25.67
CA GLN A 576 -17.20 2.99 -24.79
C GLN A 576 -18.16 2.45 -23.73
N ALA A 577 -18.62 1.20 -23.85
CA ALA A 577 -19.37 0.49 -22.81
C ALA A 577 -18.45 0.10 -21.65
N SER A 578 -19.03 -0.12 -20.47
CA SER A 578 -18.30 -0.59 -19.31
C SER A 578 -17.69 -1.95 -19.62
N ASN A 579 -16.39 -2.15 -19.31
CA ASN A 579 -15.66 -3.37 -19.66
C ASN A 579 -15.77 -3.80 -21.14
N GLY A 580 -16.12 -2.88 -22.04
CA GLY A 580 -16.19 -3.13 -23.47
C GLY A 580 -17.47 -3.80 -23.99
N SER A 581 -18.49 -4.04 -23.16
CA SER A 581 -19.69 -4.79 -23.56
C SER A 581 -21.00 -4.27 -22.93
N TYR A 582 -22.14 -4.54 -23.56
CA TYR A 582 -23.48 -4.14 -23.11
C TYR A 582 -24.56 -5.11 -23.59
N ILE A 583 -25.79 -4.99 -23.11
CA ILE A 583 -26.93 -5.84 -23.51
C ILE A 583 -27.98 -5.03 -24.27
N MET A 584 -28.63 -5.65 -25.25
CA MET A 584 -29.71 -5.01 -26.02
C MET A 584 -30.61 -6.08 -26.64
N LYS A 585 -31.91 -5.79 -26.76
CA LYS A 585 -32.82 -6.62 -27.56
C LYS A 585 -32.58 -6.37 -29.04
N GLN A 586 -32.31 -7.43 -29.80
CA GLN A 586 -32.19 -7.37 -31.25
C GLN A 586 -33.58 -7.26 -31.91
N GLY A 587 -33.72 -6.42 -32.94
CA GLY A 587 -34.96 -6.28 -33.70
C GLY A 587 -34.95 -5.12 -34.68
N THR A 588 -36.07 -4.94 -35.40
CA THR A 588 -36.41 -3.70 -36.10
C THR A 588 -37.87 -3.35 -35.82
N GLY A 589 -38.15 -2.38 -34.95
CA GLY A 589 -39.49 -1.86 -34.65
C GLY A 589 -40.37 -2.79 -33.81
N SER A 590 -39.76 -3.55 -32.91
CA SER A 590 -40.37 -4.61 -32.10
C SER A 590 -40.69 -4.15 -30.67
N TYR A 591 -41.95 -3.78 -30.43
CA TYR A 591 -42.50 -3.46 -29.11
C TYR A 591 -43.00 -4.72 -28.36
N SER A 592 -42.55 -4.92 -27.13
CA SER A 592 -43.09 -5.90 -26.18
C SER A 592 -44.19 -5.25 -25.33
N PRO A 593 -45.37 -5.86 -25.17
CA PRO A 593 -46.38 -5.37 -24.23
C PRO A 593 -45.90 -5.53 -22.77
N VAL A 594 -46.51 -4.75 -21.86
CA VAL A 594 -46.26 -4.86 -20.41
C VAL A 594 -46.42 -6.32 -19.97
N PRO A 595 -45.42 -6.92 -19.33
CA PRO A 595 -45.52 -8.32 -18.92
C PRO A 595 -46.58 -8.50 -17.84
N SER A 596 -47.18 -9.69 -17.78
CA SER A 596 -48.05 -10.03 -16.64
C SER A 596 -47.20 -10.12 -15.37
N GLN A 597 -47.79 -9.92 -14.19
CA GLN A 597 -47.05 -10.03 -12.93
C GLN A 597 -46.42 -11.42 -12.72
N GLN A 598 -46.96 -12.46 -13.38
CA GLN A 598 -46.43 -13.83 -13.33
C GLN A 598 -45.33 -14.10 -14.37
N THR A 599 -45.01 -13.12 -15.21
CA THR A 599 -43.95 -13.25 -16.22
C THR A 599 -42.60 -13.10 -15.54
N SER A 600 -41.74 -14.12 -15.66
CA SER A 600 -40.36 -14.07 -15.16
C SER A 600 -39.56 -12.96 -15.85
N ALA A 601 -38.72 -12.28 -15.07
CA ALA A 601 -37.72 -11.36 -15.59
C ALA A 601 -36.77 -12.09 -16.57
N LYS A 602 -36.19 -11.33 -17.50
CA LYS A 602 -35.19 -11.83 -18.46
C LYS A 602 -33.76 -11.69 -17.96
N PHE A 603 -33.53 -10.76 -17.04
CA PHE A 603 -32.33 -10.73 -16.20
C PHE A 603 -32.68 -10.14 -14.83
N VAL A 604 -31.99 -10.59 -13.79
CA VAL A 604 -32.25 -10.25 -12.38
C VAL A 604 -30.94 -9.90 -11.67
N PHE A 605 -31.00 -8.94 -10.74
CA PHE A 605 -29.94 -8.69 -9.77
C PHE A 605 -30.48 -8.82 -8.36
N SER A 606 -29.76 -9.53 -7.49
CA SER A 606 -30.11 -9.64 -6.09
C SER A 606 -29.18 -8.78 -5.22
N PHE A 607 -29.72 -8.16 -4.19
CA PHE A 607 -28.97 -7.34 -3.23
C PHE A 607 -29.54 -7.47 -1.83
N ASN A 608 -28.74 -7.22 -0.81
CA ASN A 608 -29.14 -7.30 0.60
C ASN A 608 -29.01 -5.93 1.27
N LEU A 609 -30.02 -5.54 2.04
CA LEU A 609 -30.06 -4.33 2.85
C LEU A 609 -29.91 -4.67 4.33
N SER A 610 -28.99 -4.01 5.05
CA SER A 610 -28.86 -4.21 6.50
C SER A 610 -29.97 -3.55 7.31
N ASN A 611 -30.62 -2.53 6.75
CA ASN A 611 -31.68 -1.74 7.36
C ASN A 611 -32.79 -1.49 6.34
N ALA A 612 -33.98 -1.15 6.83
CA ALA A 612 -34.99 -0.62 5.92
C ALA A 612 -34.50 0.72 5.32
N SER A 613 -34.62 0.89 4.01
CA SER A 613 -34.03 2.02 3.28
C SER A 613 -34.73 2.30 1.95
N ASP A 614 -34.70 3.56 1.53
CA ASP A 614 -34.97 3.91 0.13
C ASP A 614 -33.79 3.46 -0.76
N VAL A 615 -34.08 2.79 -1.87
CA VAL A 615 -33.07 2.34 -2.83
C VAL A 615 -33.27 3.01 -4.18
N SER A 616 -32.29 3.81 -4.60
CA SER A 616 -32.27 4.45 -5.92
C SER A 616 -31.69 3.49 -6.97
N LEU A 617 -32.44 3.28 -8.06
CA LEU A 617 -32.03 2.53 -9.24
C LEU A 617 -31.56 3.48 -10.35
N GLU A 618 -30.32 3.30 -10.78
CA GLU A 618 -29.74 3.99 -11.93
C GLU A 618 -29.22 2.97 -12.97
N ALA A 619 -29.35 3.31 -14.25
CA ALA A 619 -28.90 2.49 -15.37
C ALA A 619 -28.00 3.29 -16.31
N ARG A 620 -26.90 2.70 -16.79
CA ARG A 620 -26.11 3.23 -17.92
C ARG A 620 -26.73 2.70 -19.21
N VAL A 621 -27.18 3.60 -20.07
CA VAL A 621 -28.01 3.27 -21.24
C VAL A 621 -27.58 4.05 -22.49
N ASN A 622 -27.89 3.54 -23.66
CA ASN A 622 -27.78 4.23 -24.94
C ASN A 622 -29.09 3.99 -25.71
N PHE A 623 -29.81 5.07 -25.98
CA PHE A 623 -31.21 5.08 -26.45
C PHE A 623 -31.31 5.90 -27.73
N PRO A 624 -30.96 5.29 -28.89
CA PRO A 624 -30.65 6.03 -30.12
C PRO A 624 -31.85 6.71 -30.79
N GLY A 625 -33.09 6.44 -30.38
CA GLY A 625 -34.29 7.12 -30.89
C GLY A 625 -35.59 6.68 -30.21
N ASP A 626 -36.70 7.32 -30.60
CA ASP A 626 -38.05 7.16 -30.00
C ASP A 626 -38.64 5.74 -30.08
N SER A 627 -37.97 4.80 -30.77
CA SER A 627 -38.35 3.39 -30.87
C SER A 627 -37.39 2.45 -30.16
N ASP A 628 -36.40 3.00 -29.46
CA ASP A 628 -35.23 2.30 -28.93
C ASP A 628 -34.83 2.83 -27.54
N ASP A 629 -35.81 3.25 -26.73
CA ASP A 629 -35.56 4.07 -25.53
C ASP A 629 -36.17 3.55 -24.23
N SER A 630 -36.53 2.26 -24.22
CA SER A 630 -37.37 1.75 -23.14
C SER A 630 -37.17 0.29 -22.74
N PHE A 631 -37.40 0.03 -21.46
CA PHE A 631 -37.41 -1.31 -20.85
C PHE A 631 -38.34 -1.36 -19.63
N TYR A 632 -38.71 -2.56 -19.19
CA TYR A 632 -39.49 -2.78 -17.98
C TYR A 632 -38.60 -3.25 -16.83
N TYR A 633 -38.98 -2.91 -15.60
CA TYR A 633 -38.31 -3.35 -14.36
C TYR A 633 -39.33 -3.61 -13.23
N ASN A 634 -38.96 -4.46 -12.28
CA ASN A 634 -39.72 -4.67 -11.05
C ASN A 634 -38.81 -5.00 -9.87
N ILE A 635 -39.30 -4.84 -8.64
CA ILE A 635 -38.62 -5.28 -7.42
C ILE A 635 -39.47 -6.35 -6.72
N ASP A 636 -38.84 -7.43 -6.24
CA ASP A 636 -39.44 -8.50 -5.42
C ASP A 636 -40.73 -9.12 -6.00
N GLY A 637 -40.80 -9.29 -7.32
CA GLY A 637 -42.01 -9.81 -8.00
C GLY A 637 -43.21 -8.85 -7.95
N GLY A 638 -42.97 -7.59 -7.61
CA GLY A 638 -43.95 -6.51 -7.66
C GLY A 638 -44.41 -6.18 -9.09
N PRO A 639 -45.30 -5.19 -9.25
CA PRO A 639 -45.79 -4.75 -10.55
C PRO A 639 -44.65 -4.33 -11.49
N TRP A 640 -44.76 -4.68 -12.77
CA TRP A 640 -43.86 -4.19 -13.81
C TRP A 640 -44.05 -2.68 -14.01
N LEU A 641 -42.96 -1.94 -13.85
CA LEU A 641 -42.83 -0.52 -14.15
C LEU A 641 -42.06 -0.36 -15.46
N ASP A 642 -42.25 0.77 -16.15
CA ASP A 642 -41.52 1.08 -17.38
C ASP A 642 -40.61 2.30 -17.23
N GLN A 643 -39.46 2.20 -17.88
CA GLN A 643 -38.62 3.33 -18.25
C GLN A 643 -38.87 3.62 -19.74
N ASN A 644 -39.22 4.86 -20.10
CA ASN A 644 -39.66 5.22 -21.46
C ASN A 644 -39.56 6.74 -21.74
N ASN A 645 -39.41 7.15 -23.01
CA ASN A 645 -39.33 8.53 -23.53
C ASN A 645 -38.02 9.29 -23.19
N ASN A 646 -36.88 8.63 -23.33
CA ASN A 646 -35.56 9.21 -23.05
C ASN A 646 -34.58 8.92 -24.20
N ASN A 647 -34.28 9.92 -25.04
CA ASN A 647 -33.31 9.74 -26.13
C ASN A 647 -31.88 10.10 -25.72
N TYR A 648 -30.96 9.16 -25.90
CA TYR A 648 -29.52 9.32 -25.70
C TYR A 648 -28.76 8.73 -26.88
N HIS A 649 -28.08 9.58 -27.66
CA HIS A 649 -27.26 9.13 -28.81
C HIS A 649 -25.83 8.71 -28.41
N GLU A 650 -25.55 8.67 -27.12
CA GLU A 650 -24.28 8.26 -26.49
C GLU A 650 -24.59 7.61 -25.13
N TRP A 651 -23.62 6.90 -24.55
CA TRP A 651 -23.78 6.23 -23.26
C TRP A 651 -24.00 7.22 -22.11
N MET A 652 -25.15 7.15 -21.44
CA MET A 652 -25.55 8.07 -20.38
C MET A 652 -26.06 7.32 -19.15
N ASN A 653 -25.86 7.89 -17.96
CA ASN A 653 -26.50 7.38 -16.74
C ASN A 653 -27.88 8.01 -16.58
N LEU A 654 -28.86 7.16 -16.37
CA LEU A 654 -30.26 7.48 -16.21
C LEU A 654 -30.72 7.02 -14.82
N LYS A 655 -31.29 7.93 -14.05
CA LYS A 655 -32.04 7.55 -12.85
C LYS A 655 -33.38 6.97 -13.26
N VAL A 656 -33.56 5.68 -13.03
CA VAL A 656 -34.73 4.90 -13.46
C VAL A 656 -35.84 4.98 -12.43
N HIS A 657 -35.53 4.74 -11.15
CA HIS A 657 -36.52 4.71 -10.07
C HIS A 657 -35.92 4.94 -8.68
N THR A 658 -36.76 5.18 -7.68
CA THR A 658 -36.39 5.07 -6.26
C THR A 658 -37.46 4.25 -5.56
N PHE A 659 -37.09 3.06 -5.10
CA PHE A 659 -37.96 2.20 -4.30
C PHE A 659 -37.96 2.72 -2.87
N ALA A 660 -39.12 3.17 -2.38
CA ALA A 660 -39.24 3.73 -1.05
C ALA A 660 -39.41 2.63 0.00
N ASP A 661 -38.79 2.82 1.17
CA ASP A 661 -38.98 1.97 2.37
C ASP A 661 -38.81 0.45 2.10
N LEU A 662 -37.84 0.04 1.28
CA LEU A 662 -37.50 -1.38 1.16
C LEU A 662 -37.05 -1.89 2.53
N SER A 663 -37.55 -3.05 2.95
CA SER A 663 -37.22 -3.62 4.26
C SER A 663 -35.74 -4.00 4.38
N ALA A 664 -35.23 -4.18 5.59
CA ALA A 664 -33.96 -4.89 5.76
C ALA A 664 -34.12 -6.34 5.26
N GLY A 665 -33.09 -6.87 4.60
CA GLY A 665 -33.11 -8.21 4.01
C GLY A 665 -32.77 -8.19 2.53
N THR A 666 -32.91 -9.36 1.90
CA THR A 666 -32.57 -9.56 0.49
C THR A 666 -33.72 -9.12 -0.41
N HIS A 667 -33.37 -8.55 -1.56
CA HIS A 667 -34.26 -8.02 -2.58
C HIS A 667 -33.80 -8.48 -3.97
N GLU A 668 -34.75 -8.57 -4.89
CA GLU A 668 -34.51 -8.88 -6.30
C GLU A 668 -35.01 -7.76 -7.21
N LEU A 669 -34.16 -7.32 -8.12
CA LEU A 669 -34.48 -6.38 -9.18
C LEU A 669 -34.52 -7.10 -10.53
N GLY A 670 -35.70 -7.25 -11.11
CA GLY A 670 -35.92 -7.90 -12.39
C GLY A 670 -36.09 -6.90 -13.53
N PHE A 671 -35.71 -7.31 -14.75
CA PHE A 671 -35.86 -6.52 -15.98
C PHE A 671 -36.49 -7.32 -17.11
N TYR A 672 -37.17 -6.63 -18.02
CA TYR A 672 -37.80 -7.21 -19.22
C TYR A 672 -37.70 -6.24 -20.42
N PRO A 673 -37.43 -6.71 -21.65
CA PRO A 673 -37.27 -5.80 -22.77
C PRO A 673 -38.61 -5.19 -23.20
N ARG A 674 -38.65 -3.88 -23.46
CA ARG A 674 -39.82 -3.19 -24.03
C ARG A 674 -39.59 -2.93 -25.52
N GLU A 675 -38.51 -2.25 -25.88
CA GLU A 675 -38.15 -1.98 -27.28
C GLU A 675 -36.83 -2.64 -27.67
N ASP A 676 -36.67 -2.94 -28.96
CA ASP A 676 -35.36 -3.24 -29.55
C ASP A 676 -34.47 -2.00 -29.53
N GLY A 677 -33.16 -2.15 -29.71
CA GLY A 677 -32.24 -1.00 -29.77
C GLY A 677 -31.95 -0.28 -28.45
N ALA A 678 -32.79 -0.48 -27.42
CA ALA A 678 -32.60 0.05 -26.08
C ALA A 678 -31.43 -0.66 -25.36
N ALA A 679 -30.25 -0.06 -25.46
CA ALA A 679 -29.02 -0.65 -24.94
C ALA A 679 -28.85 -0.31 -23.46
N ILE A 680 -28.53 -1.33 -22.66
CA ILE A 680 -28.27 -1.23 -21.21
C ILE A 680 -26.86 -1.79 -20.99
N ASP A 681 -26.03 -1.05 -20.29
CA ASP A 681 -24.63 -1.40 -20.02
C ASP A 681 -24.41 -1.77 -18.56
N ARG A 682 -25.09 -1.08 -17.64
CA ARG A 682 -24.86 -1.30 -16.22
C ARG A 682 -26.00 -0.82 -15.35
N ILE A 683 -26.23 -1.49 -14.22
CA ILE A 683 -27.16 -1.05 -13.19
C ILE A 683 -26.42 -0.70 -11.88
N MET A 684 -26.93 0.29 -11.17
CA MET A 684 -26.46 0.72 -9.85
C MET A 684 -27.62 0.86 -8.88
N LEU A 685 -27.41 0.37 -7.67
CA LEU A 685 -28.32 0.52 -6.56
C LEU A 685 -27.64 1.27 -5.41
N THR A 686 -28.29 2.31 -4.90
CA THR A 686 -27.80 3.12 -3.79
C THR A 686 -28.85 3.16 -2.68
N ALA A 687 -28.49 2.69 -1.49
CA ALA A 687 -29.34 2.74 -0.30
C ALA A 687 -29.16 4.06 0.46
N SER A 688 -30.27 4.68 0.86
CA SER A 688 -30.27 5.90 1.69
C SER A 688 -29.80 5.65 3.13
N GLU A 689 -30.07 4.46 3.67
CA GLU A 689 -29.83 4.05 5.06
C GLU A 689 -29.32 2.59 5.12
N GLY A 690 -28.50 2.24 6.11
CA GLY A 690 -27.87 0.91 6.20
C GLY A 690 -26.92 0.53 5.05
N GLU A 691 -26.37 -0.66 5.12
CA GLU A 691 -25.52 -1.26 4.09
C GLU A 691 -26.36 -1.85 2.96
N ILE A 692 -25.86 -1.71 1.73
CA ILE A 692 -26.31 -2.47 0.57
C ILE A 692 -25.15 -3.29 0.03
N SER A 693 -25.37 -4.58 -0.16
CA SER A 693 -24.39 -5.51 -0.71
C SER A 693 -25.00 -6.29 -1.85
N SER A 694 -24.21 -6.54 -2.91
CA SER A 694 -24.66 -7.39 -4.01
C SER A 694 -24.76 -8.82 -3.50
N VAL A 695 -25.91 -9.45 -3.69
CA VAL A 695 -26.06 -10.89 -3.51
C VAL A 695 -25.71 -11.50 -4.85
N MET A 696 -24.41 -11.62 -5.11
CA MET A 696 -23.95 -12.41 -6.26
C MET A 696 -24.20 -13.88 -5.90
N PRO A 697 -24.78 -14.69 -6.80
CA PRO A 697 -24.59 -16.13 -6.67
C PRO A 697 -23.09 -16.40 -6.67
N GLY A 698 -22.62 -17.10 -5.65
CA GLY A 698 -21.23 -17.30 -5.26
C GLY A 698 -20.17 -17.24 -6.36
N ARG A 699 -19.33 -16.19 -6.34
CA ARG A 699 -17.88 -16.45 -6.43
C ARG A 699 -17.40 -16.81 -5.01
N GLY A 700 -17.53 -18.10 -4.69
CA GLY A 700 -17.18 -18.71 -3.40
C GLY A 700 -18.39 -18.84 -2.48
N LEU A 701 -18.89 -20.07 -2.29
CA LEU A 701 -19.84 -20.45 -1.24
C LEU A 701 -19.12 -20.45 0.13
N GLY A 702 -18.48 -19.32 0.45
CA GLY A 702 -17.55 -19.20 1.58
C GLY A 702 -16.86 -17.84 1.76
N LYS A 703 -17.20 -16.77 1.01
CA LYS A 703 -16.63 -15.40 1.18
C LYS A 703 -15.09 -15.27 1.06
N ASN A 704 -14.37 -16.32 0.66
CA ASN A 704 -12.91 -16.31 0.49
C ASN A 704 -12.45 -15.92 -0.93
N GLY A 705 -13.39 -15.61 -1.83
CA GLY A 705 -13.09 -15.23 -3.22
C GLY A 705 -12.70 -16.38 -4.14
N PHE A 706 -12.79 -17.66 -3.71
CA PHE A 706 -12.35 -18.83 -4.48
C PHE A 706 -13.40 -19.96 -4.49
N ILE A 707 -13.45 -20.73 -5.59
CA ILE A 707 -14.29 -21.92 -5.74
C ILE A 707 -13.43 -23.19 -5.59
N GLY A 708 -13.72 -24.06 -4.63
CA GLY A 708 -12.95 -25.28 -4.34
C GLY A 708 -13.76 -26.41 -3.68
N PHE A 709 -13.11 -27.46 -3.15
CA PHE A 709 -13.79 -28.68 -2.68
C PHE A 709 -14.83 -28.48 -1.56
N SER A 710 -14.70 -27.44 -0.75
CA SER A 710 -15.76 -27.00 0.17
C SER A 710 -17.02 -26.57 -0.57
N ASP A 711 -16.87 -25.80 -1.63
CA ASP A 711 -17.95 -25.31 -2.48
C ASP A 711 -18.56 -26.46 -3.28
N TYR A 712 -17.78 -27.47 -3.69
CA TYR A 712 -18.34 -28.67 -4.34
C TYR A 712 -19.08 -29.56 -3.35
N ALA A 713 -18.61 -29.64 -2.11
CA ALA A 713 -19.33 -30.35 -1.07
C ALA A 713 -20.70 -29.69 -0.83
N THR A 714 -20.76 -28.36 -0.81
CA THR A 714 -22.02 -27.61 -0.74
C THR A 714 -22.86 -27.84 -2.00
N PHE A 715 -22.30 -27.69 -3.19
CA PHE A 715 -22.98 -27.93 -4.47
C PHE A 715 -23.55 -29.34 -4.60
N SER A 716 -22.75 -30.36 -4.28
CA SER A 716 -23.17 -31.76 -4.34
C SER A 716 -24.19 -32.14 -3.26
N SER A 717 -24.16 -31.47 -2.11
CA SER A 717 -25.16 -31.67 -1.05
C SER A 717 -26.53 -31.10 -1.41
N ASN A 718 -26.56 -30.14 -2.34
CA ASN A 718 -27.78 -29.51 -2.86
C ASN A 718 -28.10 -29.97 -4.30
N TRP A 719 -27.42 -31.00 -4.83
CA TRP A 719 -27.59 -31.47 -6.21
C TRP A 719 -28.98 -32.08 -6.42
N PHE A 720 -29.69 -31.60 -7.45
CA PHE A 720 -31.11 -31.84 -7.72
C PHE A 720 -32.10 -31.23 -6.71
N ASP A 721 -31.65 -30.34 -5.82
CA ASP A 721 -32.62 -29.55 -5.08
C ASP A 721 -33.40 -28.67 -6.05
N SER A 722 -34.72 -28.65 -5.87
CA SER A 722 -35.67 -28.08 -6.82
C SER A 722 -36.68 -27.18 -6.11
N GLY A 723 -37.12 -26.12 -6.76
CA GLY A 723 -37.95 -25.11 -6.11
C GLY A 723 -37.19 -24.39 -5.00
N CYS A 724 -35.90 -24.15 -5.23
CA CYS A 724 -35.03 -23.40 -4.35
C CYS A 724 -35.70 -22.07 -3.99
N ALA A 725 -35.76 -21.75 -2.69
CA ALA A 725 -36.26 -20.45 -2.28
C ALA A 725 -35.30 -19.36 -2.79
N VAL A 726 -35.88 -18.32 -3.36
CA VAL A 726 -35.22 -17.15 -3.97
C VAL A 726 -34.15 -16.49 -3.08
N PHE A 727 -34.19 -16.74 -1.77
CA PHE A 727 -33.27 -16.15 -0.80
C PHE A 727 -32.11 -17.04 -0.37
N ASP A 728 -32.15 -18.33 -0.73
CA ASP A 728 -31.12 -19.30 -0.35
C ASP A 728 -30.49 -19.98 -1.58
N TRP A 729 -31.16 -20.00 -2.74
CA TRP A 729 -30.63 -20.61 -3.99
C TRP A 729 -30.05 -22.01 -3.77
N CYS A 730 -30.72 -22.78 -2.90
CA CYS A 730 -30.23 -24.06 -2.40
C CYS A 730 -28.81 -23.94 -1.82
N SER A 731 -28.69 -23.10 -0.78
CA SER A 731 -27.42 -22.70 -0.16
C SER A 731 -26.39 -22.13 -1.13
N GLY A 732 -26.84 -21.40 -2.16
CA GLY A 732 -26.04 -20.76 -3.21
C GLY A 732 -25.55 -21.68 -4.33
N CYS A 733 -26.14 -22.87 -4.46
CA CYS A 733 -25.71 -23.89 -5.43
C CYS A 733 -26.44 -23.80 -6.78
N ASP A 734 -27.52 -23.03 -6.87
CA ASP A 734 -28.23 -22.72 -8.11
C ASP A 734 -27.52 -21.54 -8.81
N PHE A 735 -26.38 -21.85 -9.45
CA PHE A 735 -25.45 -20.90 -10.09
C PHE A 735 -26.04 -20.20 -11.31
N ASP A 736 -26.99 -20.82 -11.99
CA ASP A 736 -27.71 -20.24 -13.12
C ASP A 736 -29.14 -19.82 -12.73
N MET A 737 -29.45 -19.82 -11.43
CA MET A 737 -30.66 -19.31 -10.79
C MET A 737 -31.97 -19.74 -11.47
N ASN A 738 -32.00 -20.96 -12.01
CA ASN A 738 -33.18 -21.47 -12.69
C ASN A 738 -34.23 -22.03 -11.69
N GLY A 739 -33.90 -22.07 -10.40
CA GLY A 739 -34.71 -22.60 -9.31
C GLY A 739 -34.42 -24.07 -8.98
N ASP A 740 -33.55 -24.72 -9.74
CA ASP A 740 -33.15 -26.12 -9.61
C ASP A 740 -31.62 -26.26 -9.72
N VAL A 741 -30.96 -26.94 -8.79
CA VAL A 741 -29.52 -27.24 -8.87
C VAL A 741 -29.29 -28.41 -9.82
N GLN A 742 -28.90 -28.13 -11.06
CA GLN A 742 -28.80 -29.11 -12.13
C GLN A 742 -27.57 -28.94 -13.04
N PHE A 743 -27.57 -29.61 -14.20
CA PHE A 743 -26.39 -29.69 -15.07
C PHE A 743 -25.89 -28.34 -15.60
N SER A 744 -26.77 -27.37 -15.77
CA SER A 744 -26.40 -26.03 -16.20
C SER A 744 -25.67 -25.27 -15.09
N ASP A 745 -26.05 -25.45 -13.82
CA ASP A 745 -25.31 -24.94 -12.65
C ASP A 745 -23.95 -25.58 -12.50
N LEU A 746 -23.86 -26.90 -12.77
CA LEU A 746 -22.58 -27.61 -12.74
C LEU A 746 -21.62 -27.08 -13.82
N SER A 747 -22.14 -26.60 -14.95
CA SER A 747 -21.32 -25.98 -15.99
C SER A 747 -20.71 -24.67 -15.52
N VAL A 748 -21.51 -23.78 -14.94
CA VAL A 748 -21.05 -22.48 -14.41
C VAL A 748 -20.09 -22.69 -13.24
N PHE A 749 -20.44 -23.60 -12.33
CA PHE A 749 -19.58 -24.01 -11.23
C PHE A 749 -18.23 -24.55 -11.74
N ALA A 750 -18.25 -25.38 -12.78
CA ALA A 750 -17.04 -25.92 -13.38
C ALA A 750 -16.19 -24.83 -14.01
N ASP A 751 -16.75 -23.89 -14.76
CA ASP A 751 -15.98 -22.81 -15.40
C ASP A 751 -15.29 -21.91 -14.36
N LEU A 752 -15.99 -21.56 -13.28
CA LEU A 752 -15.44 -20.77 -12.17
C LEU A 752 -14.43 -21.56 -11.32
N TRP A 753 -14.65 -22.85 -11.13
CA TRP A 753 -13.69 -23.77 -10.50
C TRP A 753 -12.40 -23.88 -11.33
N LEU A 754 -12.51 -23.75 -12.64
CA LEU A 754 -11.41 -23.91 -13.58
C LEU A 754 -10.58 -22.62 -13.77
N GLU A 755 -11.04 -21.45 -13.29
CA GLU A 755 -10.22 -20.23 -13.25
C GLU A 755 -9.00 -20.44 -12.33
N PRO A 756 -7.77 -20.34 -12.87
CA PRO A 756 -6.60 -20.65 -12.09
C PRO A 756 -6.22 -19.47 -11.20
N VAL A 757 -6.33 -19.67 -9.89
CA VAL A 757 -5.90 -18.69 -8.89
C VAL A 757 -4.47 -18.98 -8.45
N PRO A 758 -3.60 -17.96 -8.35
CA PRO A 758 -2.25 -18.17 -7.85
C PRO A 758 -2.28 -18.55 -6.36
N VAL A 759 -1.45 -19.53 -6.00
CA VAL A 759 -1.09 -19.85 -4.62
C VAL A 759 -0.34 -18.67 -3.98
N HIS A 760 0.53 -17.99 -4.72
CA HIS A 760 1.23 -16.78 -4.29
C HIS A 760 1.17 -15.71 -5.38
N LYS A 761 0.86 -14.46 -5.03
CA LYS A 761 0.86 -13.28 -5.93
C LYS A 761 1.55 -12.10 -5.25
N LEU A 762 2.74 -11.74 -5.72
CA LEU A 762 3.58 -10.68 -5.18
C LEU A 762 3.83 -9.60 -6.24
N THR A 763 3.33 -8.39 -6.01
CA THR A 763 3.47 -7.25 -6.95
C THR A 763 4.65 -6.35 -6.63
N PHE A 764 5.12 -6.33 -5.38
CA PHE A 764 6.24 -5.50 -4.89
C PHE A 764 6.04 -3.98 -4.92
N ASP A 765 4.90 -3.48 -5.39
CA ASP A 765 4.58 -2.04 -5.53
C ASP A 765 4.60 -1.26 -4.20
N ALA A 766 4.06 -1.87 -3.15
CA ALA A 766 3.85 -1.24 -1.85
C ALA A 766 4.74 -1.83 -0.73
N GLY A 767 5.57 -2.84 -1.03
CA GLY A 767 6.35 -3.56 -0.03
C GLY A 767 6.44 -5.05 -0.35
N PHE A 768 6.65 -5.85 0.68
CA PHE A 768 6.64 -7.32 0.58
C PHE A 768 5.26 -7.83 1.00
N TYR A 769 4.34 -7.95 0.05
CA TYR A 769 2.98 -8.45 0.29
C TYR A 769 2.65 -9.61 -0.65
N ASP A 770 1.93 -10.60 -0.13
CA ASP A 770 1.36 -11.71 -0.89
C ASP A 770 -0.17 -11.61 -0.91
N SER A 771 -0.75 -11.65 -2.10
CA SER A 771 -2.20 -11.58 -2.33
C SER A 771 -2.76 -12.87 -2.95
N GLY A 772 -1.98 -13.96 -2.94
CA GLY A 772 -2.39 -15.27 -3.42
C GLY A 772 -3.27 -16.05 -2.43
N ARG A 773 -3.67 -17.28 -2.79
CA ARG A 773 -4.47 -18.16 -1.89
C ARG A 773 -3.77 -18.48 -0.57
N ASN A 774 -2.44 -18.50 -0.58
CA ASN A 774 -1.63 -18.67 0.61
C ASN A 774 -0.92 -17.36 0.92
N ASP A 775 -1.23 -16.79 2.07
CA ASP A 775 -0.56 -15.60 2.55
C ASP A 775 0.63 -16.03 3.41
N ALA A 776 1.84 -15.87 2.87
CA ALA A 776 3.08 -16.25 3.55
C ALA A 776 3.76 -15.00 4.13
N ASP A 777 4.27 -15.09 5.36
CA ASP A 777 5.10 -14.02 5.92
C ASP A 777 6.37 -13.85 5.07
N ILE A 778 6.63 -12.65 4.55
CA ILE A 778 7.78 -12.42 3.66
C ILE A 778 8.95 -11.83 4.44
N PHE A 779 10.12 -12.44 4.30
CA PHE A 779 11.37 -11.97 4.91
C PHE A 779 12.45 -11.79 3.85
N SER A 780 13.15 -10.66 3.87
CA SER A 780 14.35 -10.45 3.06
C SER A 780 15.62 -10.70 3.88
N PHE A 781 16.62 -11.30 3.24
CA PHE A 781 17.94 -11.57 3.78
C PHE A 781 19.00 -11.10 2.77
N GLY A 782 20.10 -10.55 3.27
CA GLY A 782 21.17 -10.08 2.40
C GLY A 782 20.76 -8.84 1.58
N GLN A 783 21.34 -8.73 0.40
CA GLN A 783 21.27 -7.55 -0.45
C GLN A 783 20.04 -7.54 -1.39
N VAL A 784 18.89 -7.14 -0.83
CA VAL A 784 17.63 -6.92 -1.57
C VAL A 784 17.09 -5.53 -1.22
N SER A 785 16.64 -4.77 -2.22
CA SER A 785 15.98 -3.47 -2.00
C SER A 785 14.82 -3.27 -2.98
N GLN A 786 13.86 -2.41 -2.64
CA GLN A 786 12.92 -1.92 -3.64
C GLN A 786 13.64 -1.04 -4.66
N HIS A 787 13.16 -1.07 -5.90
CA HIS A 787 13.71 -0.31 -7.01
C HIS A 787 12.60 0.37 -7.78
N SER A 788 12.91 1.53 -8.35
CA SER A 788 11.94 2.39 -9.02
C SER A 788 11.75 2.02 -10.50
N GLU A 789 12.81 1.54 -11.17
CA GLU A 789 12.63 0.82 -12.42
C GLU A 789 11.83 -0.46 -12.16
N ALA A 790 10.66 -0.58 -12.79
CA ALA A 790 9.71 -1.67 -12.59
C ALA A 790 8.86 -1.90 -13.84
N LYS A 791 8.11 -2.99 -13.86
CA LYS A 791 7.05 -3.22 -14.86
C LYS A 791 5.75 -2.59 -14.43
N VAL A 792 5.43 -2.72 -13.15
CA VAL A 792 4.37 -1.98 -12.48
C VAL A 792 5.01 -1.30 -11.28
N CYS A 793 4.81 0.01 -11.14
CA CYS A 793 5.22 0.87 -10.02
C CYS A 793 6.61 0.63 -9.38
N ARG A 794 6.84 -0.48 -8.67
CA ARG A 794 8.14 -0.85 -8.08
C ARG A 794 8.47 -2.32 -8.30
N SER A 795 9.76 -2.60 -8.44
CA SER A 795 10.28 -3.97 -8.48
C SER A 795 11.19 -4.24 -7.29
N LEU A 796 11.54 -5.51 -7.09
CA LEU A 796 12.65 -5.87 -6.20
C LEU A 796 13.95 -5.95 -6.99
N TYR A 797 14.96 -5.23 -6.51
CA TYR A 797 16.34 -5.35 -6.96
C TYR A 797 17.11 -6.29 -6.06
N PHE A 798 17.64 -7.34 -6.67
CA PHE A 798 18.56 -8.28 -6.05
C PHE A 798 19.98 -7.98 -6.51
N TYR A 799 20.90 -7.91 -5.55
CA TYR A 799 22.33 -7.77 -5.79
C TYR A 799 23.11 -8.63 -4.78
N GLY A 800 24.35 -8.97 -5.12
CA GLY A 800 25.21 -9.83 -4.28
C GLY A 800 24.54 -11.11 -3.80
N ASN A 801 24.22 -11.22 -2.50
CA ASN A 801 23.65 -12.43 -1.89
C ASN A 801 22.16 -12.31 -1.47
N GLY A 802 21.42 -11.37 -2.05
CA GLY A 802 20.03 -11.11 -1.70
C GLY A 802 19.09 -12.31 -1.91
N ILE A 803 18.26 -12.60 -0.91
CA ILE A 803 17.19 -13.60 -0.97
C ILE A 803 15.93 -13.05 -0.30
N VAL A 804 14.77 -13.27 -0.91
CA VAL A 804 13.46 -13.13 -0.26
C VAL A 804 12.91 -14.52 0.01
N LYS A 805 12.38 -14.74 1.21
CA LYS A 805 11.84 -16.01 1.67
C LYS A 805 10.37 -15.83 2.05
N LEU A 806 9.51 -16.69 1.51
CA LEU A 806 8.11 -16.80 1.90
C LEU A 806 8.04 -17.81 3.05
N ASN A 807 8.09 -17.32 4.28
CA ASN A 807 8.13 -18.19 5.46
C ASN A 807 6.89 -19.08 5.52
N ASN A 808 7.11 -20.33 5.94
CA ASN A 808 6.08 -21.36 6.04
C ASN A 808 5.45 -21.78 4.71
N SER A 809 5.91 -21.27 3.57
CA SER A 809 5.51 -21.77 2.24
C SER A 809 6.52 -22.76 1.69
N LYS A 810 6.14 -24.04 1.57
CA LYS A 810 6.98 -25.09 0.94
C LYS A 810 6.93 -25.12 -0.58
N GLY A 811 6.19 -24.19 -1.19
CA GLY A 811 5.90 -24.21 -2.62
C GLY A 811 5.07 -25.42 -3.03
N ILE A 812 5.03 -25.72 -4.33
CA ILE A 812 4.27 -26.84 -4.86
C ILE A 812 5.15 -28.09 -4.89
N LEU A 813 4.83 -29.09 -4.07
CA LEU A 813 5.58 -30.33 -3.91
C LEU A 813 5.11 -31.45 -4.88
N GLY A 814 5.89 -32.53 -4.92
CA GLY A 814 5.60 -33.76 -5.64
C GLY A 814 5.64 -33.60 -7.16
N THR A 815 4.81 -34.39 -7.85
CA THR A 815 4.58 -34.38 -9.31
C THR A 815 3.43 -33.46 -9.75
N THR A 816 2.80 -32.74 -8.81
CA THR A 816 1.67 -31.81 -9.02
C THR A 816 1.87 -30.87 -10.22
N PRO A 817 0.89 -30.57 -11.09
CA PRO A 817 1.08 -29.52 -12.09
C PRO A 817 1.40 -28.17 -11.41
N ARG A 818 2.17 -27.30 -12.07
CA ARG A 818 2.45 -25.96 -11.53
C ARG A 818 2.87 -24.98 -12.60
N THR A 819 2.60 -23.70 -12.37
CA THR A 819 3.07 -22.60 -13.23
C THR A 819 3.73 -21.53 -12.37
N CYS A 820 4.91 -21.07 -12.76
CA CYS A 820 5.52 -19.86 -12.19
C CYS A 820 5.58 -18.80 -13.28
N ALA A 821 4.98 -17.64 -13.06
CA ALA A 821 4.99 -16.51 -13.99
C ALA A 821 5.52 -15.27 -13.27
N MET A 822 6.40 -14.49 -13.90
CA MET A 822 6.92 -13.24 -13.32
C MET A 822 7.58 -12.38 -14.40
N TRP A 823 7.69 -11.09 -14.12
CA TRP A 823 8.53 -10.19 -14.89
C TRP A 823 9.95 -10.17 -14.31
N ILE A 824 10.96 -10.24 -15.17
CA ILE A 824 12.37 -10.17 -14.78
C ILE A 824 13.17 -9.21 -15.68
N LYS A 825 14.15 -8.54 -15.11
CA LYS A 825 15.22 -7.84 -15.83
C LYS A 825 16.59 -8.32 -15.34
N PRO A 826 17.13 -9.41 -15.91
CA PRO A 826 18.44 -9.97 -15.55
C PRO A 826 19.61 -9.02 -15.85
N PHE A 827 20.53 -8.86 -14.88
CA PHE A 827 21.81 -8.16 -15.08
C PHE A 827 23.00 -9.13 -15.14
N GLY A 828 22.87 -10.30 -14.52
CA GLY A 828 23.90 -11.34 -14.47
C GLY A 828 23.63 -12.56 -15.36
N ARG A 829 24.53 -13.54 -15.28
CA ARG A 829 24.40 -14.90 -15.86
C ARG A 829 24.72 -15.93 -14.78
N ASP A 830 24.33 -17.19 -15.01
CA ASP A 830 24.53 -18.31 -14.08
C ASP A 830 23.98 -18.06 -12.67
N MET A 831 22.70 -17.71 -12.59
CA MET A 831 22.02 -17.27 -11.37
C MET A 831 20.68 -17.98 -11.12
N GLN A 832 20.12 -17.85 -9.92
CA GLN A 832 18.88 -18.53 -9.49
C GLN A 832 17.80 -17.52 -9.14
N ILE A 833 16.66 -17.59 -9.82
CA ILE A 833 15.55 -16.64 -9.72
C ILE A 833 14.57 -17.06 -8.62
N LEU A 834 14.06 -18.29 -8.69
CA LEU A 834 13.00 -18.79 -7.80
C LEU A 834 13.29 -20.26 -7.45
N SER A 835 13.21 -20.63 -6.17
CA SER A 835 13.56 -21.98 -5.71
C SER A 835 12.68 -22.49 -4.57
N TRP A 836 12.50 -23.82 -4.50
CA TRP A 836 12.08 -24.54 -3.28
C TRP A 836 12.48 -26.02 -3.35
N GLY A 837 12.20 -26.78 -2.28
CA GLY A 837 12.42 -28.23 -2.20
C GLY A 837 13.81 -28.64 -1.68
N SER A 838 14.16 -29.92 -1.76
CA SER A 838 15.46 -30.43 -1.28
C SER A 838 16.54 -30.38 -2.36
N LYS A 839 17.80 -30.63 -1.99
CA LYS A 839 18.92 -30.71 -2.95
C LYS A 839 19.05 -32.06 -3.66
N ALA A 840 18.26 -33.06 -3.27
CA ALA A 840 18.39 -34.40 -3.82
C ALA A 840 17.97 -34.44 -5.30
N GLN A 841 18.35 -35.52 -5.98
CA GLN A 841 18.07 -35.68 -7.40
C GLN A 841 16.57 -35.79 -7.65
N GLY A 842 16.03 -34.93 -8.52
CA GLY A 842 14.60 -34.86 -8.85
C GLY A 842 13.73 -34.13 -7.82
N GLU A 843 14.27 -33.78 -6.65
CA GLU A 843 13.50 -33.26 -5.50
C GLU A 843 13.57 -31.73 -5.34
N LYS A 844 14.32 -31.05 -6.21
CA LYS A 844 14.47 -29.59 -6.22
C LYS A 844 13.55 -28.96 -7.25
N TRP A 845 13.08 -27.73 -7.02
CA TRP A 845 12.57 -26.86 -8.08
C TRP A 845 13.40 -25.58 -8.11
N VAL A 846 14.06 -25.28 -9.22
CA VAL A 846 14.85 -24.04 -9.35
C VAL A 846 14.79 -23.43 -10.74
N VAL A 847 14.19 -22.25 -10.85
CA VAL A 847 14.17 -21.41 -12.05
C VAL A 847 15.44 -20.57 -12.08
N ARG A 848 16.12 -20.53 -13.23
CA ARG A 848 17.48 -19.98 -13.38
C ARG A 848 17.66 -19.25 -14.70
N VAL A 849 18.71 -18.43 -14.72
CA VAL A 849 19.39 -17.99 -15.94
C VAL A 849 20.73 -18.72 -16.00
N ASN A 850 21.01 -19.47 -17.05
CA ASN A 850 22.28 -20.21 -17.18
C ASN A 850 23.47 -19.28 -17.57
N ASP A 851 24.65 -19.86 -17.74
CA ASP A 851 25.88 -19.17 -18.16
C ASP A 851 25.77 -18.51 -19.54
N SER A 852 24.87 -19.00 -20.39
CA SER A 852 24.56 -18.48 -21.73
C SER A 852 23.42 -17.44 -21.71
N GLY A 853 22.82 -17.17 -20.55
CA GLY A 853 21.71 -16.23 -20.37
C GLY A 853 20.32 -16.78 -20.66
N ASN A 854 20.18 -18.10 -20.86
CA ASN A 854 18.91 -18.70 -21.21
C ASN A 854 18.10 -19.10 -19.99
N LEU A 855 16.77 -19.01 -20.11
CA LEU A 855 15.83 -19.53 -19.12
C LEU A 855 16.10 -21.01 -18.87
N THR A 856 16.11 -21.41 -17.61
CA THR A 856 16.48 -22.77 -17.21
C THR A 856 15.62 -23.23 -16.04
N ILE A 857 15.21 -24.49 -16.07
CA ILE A 857 14.68 -25.21 -14.90
C ILE A 857 15.71 -26.26 -14.48
N GLY A 858 15.97 -26.37 -13.19
CA GLY A 858 16.75 -27.43 -12.58
C GLY A 858 15.91 -28.21 -11.57
N ALA A 859 16.14 -29.53 -11.50
CA ALA A 859 15.43 -30.41 -10.58
C ALA A 859 16.34 -31.19 -9.61
N GLY A 860 17.61 -30.80 -9.48
CA GLY A 860 18.62 -31.56 -8.74
C GLY A 860 19.11 -32.74 -9.60
N GLY A 861 20.38 -32.71 -10.02
CA GLY A 861 20.95 -33.71 -10.92
C GLY A 861 20.54 -33.62 -12.41
N GLY A 862 19.40 -32.99 -12.73
CA GLY A 862 18.95 -32.73 -14.12
C GLY A 862 18.47 -31.30 -14.36
N TYR A 863 18.32 -30.93 -15.63
CA TYR A 863 17.99 -29.57 -16.11
C TYR A 863 17.43 -29.53 -17.54
N LYS A 864 16.72 -28.45 -17.87
CA LYS A 864 16.33 -28.08 -19.24
C LYS A 864 16.62 -26.59 -19.49
N TYR A 865 17.22 -26.29 -20.64
CA TYR A 865 17.58 -24.93 -21.09
C TYR A 865 16.68 -24.50 -22.24
N GLY A 866 16.21 -23.25 -22.20
CA GLY A 866 15.52 -22.57 -23.29
C GLY A 866 16.47 -22.10 -24.39
N THR A 867 15.94 -21.40 -25.39
CA THR A 867 16.74 -20.78 -26.47
C THR A 867 16.84 -19.26 -26.35
N TYR A 868 15.89 -18.63 -25.68
CA TYR A 868 15.84 -17.17 -25.56
C TYR A 868 16.90 -16.65 -24.58
N ASN A 869 17.65 -15.61 -24.94
CA ASN A 869 18.65 -14.98 -24.08
C ASN A 869 18.00 -13.81 -23.32
N LEU A 870 17.80 -13.99 -22.01
CA LEU A 870 17.11 -13.04 -21.14
C LEU A 870 18.02 -11.89 -20.66
N VAL A 871 19.33 -11.97 -20.93
CA VAL A 871 20.33 -11.01 -20.44
C VAL A 871 20.69 -10.06 -21.58
N ASP A 872 19.69 -9.32 -22.04
CA ASP A 872 19.77 -8.34 -23.12
C ASP A 872 19.54 -6.89 -22.62
N GLY A 873 19.35 -6.72 -21.31
CA GLY A 873 19.09 -5.45 -20.66
C GLY A 873 17.64 -4.99 -20.71
N LYS A 874 16.70 -5.85 -21.10
CA LYS A 874 15.25 -5.57 -21.12
C LYS A 874 14.49 -6.40 -20.10
N TRP A 875 13.28 -5.94 -19.81
CA TRP A 875 12.32 -6.73 -19.07
C TRP A 875 11.71 -7.81 -19.96
N HIS A 876 11.56 -9.00 -19.38
CA HIS A 876 10.87 -10.13 -19.99
C HIS A 876 9.85 -10.72 -19.03
N HIS A 877 8.66 -11.04 -19.54
CA HIS A 877 7.72 -11.89 -18.83
C HIS A 877 8.13 -13.34 -19.05
N ILE A 878 8.38 -14.10 -18.00
CA ILE A 878 8.68 -15.52 -18.11
C ILE A 878 7.57 -16.35 -17.48
N ALA A 879 7.22 -17.47 -18.11
CA ALA A 879 6.40 -18.50 -17.49
C ALA A 879 7.02 -19.90 -17.63
N ILE A 880 6.97 -20.66 -16.54
CA ILE A 880 7.52 -22.01 -16.44
C ILE A 880 6.38 -22.94 -16.03
N VAL A 881 5.97 -23.82 -16.93
CA VAL A 881 4.78 -24.66 -16.78
C VAL A 881 5.19 -26.12 -16.69
N LEU A 882 4.88 -26.79 -15.58
CA LEU A 882 4.89 -28.24 -15.49
C LEU A 882 3.47 -28.79 -15.72
N PRO A 883 3.23 -29.54 -16.81
CA PRO A 883 1.93 -30.14 -17.07
C PRO A 883 1.62 -31.28 -16.09
N LYS A 884 0.34 -31.64 -15.99
CA LYS A 884 -0.11 -32.78 -15.18
C LYS A 884 0.30 -34.10 -15.84
N LEU A 885 1.29 -34.77 -15.27
CA LEU A 885 1.81 -36.07 -15.73
C LEU A 885 2.07 -37.00 -14.52
N GLU A 886 2.00 -38.32 -14.73
CA GLU A 886 2.27 -39.29 -13.65
C GLU A 886 3.76 -39.32 -13.25
N ASN A 887 4.66 -39.24 -14.24
CA ASN A 887 6.11 -39.28 -14.04
C ASN A 887 6.78 -38.13 -14.81
N PRO A 888 6.52 -36.87 -14.42
CA PRO A 888 7.03 -35.71 -15.15
C PRO A 888 8.56 -35.74 -15.18
N GLN A 889 9.11 -35.43 -16.35
CA GLN A 889 10.52 -35.23 -16.59
C GLN A 889 10.84 -33.73 -16.71
N VAL A 890 12.12 -33.37 -16.64
CA VAL A 890 12.51 -31.98 -16.91
C VAL A 890 12.22 -31.57 -18.36
N SER A 891 12.21 -32.50 -19.34
CA SER A 891 11.77 -32.24 -20.71
C SER A 891 10.33 -31.74 -20.80
N ASP A 892 9.46 -32.16 -19.88
CA ASP A 892 8.02 -31.88 -19.94
C ASP A 892 7.69 -30.44 -19.54
N VAL A 893 8.64 -29.74 -18.90
CA VAL A 893 8.48 -28.34 -18.54
C VAL A 893 8.45 -27.48 -19.81
N VAL A 894 7.42 -26.66 -19.95
CA VAL A 894 7.24 -25.72 -21.06
C VAL A 894 7.65 -24.32 -20.62
N PHE A 895 8.43 -23.64 -21.45
CA PHE A 895 8.85 -22.26 -21.22
C PHE A 895 8.07 -21.30 -22.10
N TYR A 896 7.76 -20.14 -21.55
CA TYR A 896 7.25 -18.99 -22.28
C TYR A 896 8.09 -17.77 -21.93
N VAL A 897 8.39 -16.96 -22.93
CA VAL A 897 9.04 -15.65 -22.81
C VAL A 897 8.18 -14.64 -23.58
N ASP A 898 7.76 -13.57 -22.91
CA ASP A 898 6.91 -12.51 -23.43
C ASP A 898 5.61 -13.05 -24.04
N GLY A 899 4.98 -14.00 -23.33
CA GLY A 899 3.73 -14.66 -23.74
C GLY A 899 3.91 -15.73 -24.84
N GLN A 900 5.11 -15.86 -25.41
CA GLN A 900 5.39 -16.77 -26.53
C GLN A 900 6.18 -17.99 -26.06
N ARG A 901 5.86 -19.18 -26.59
CA ARG A 901 6.57 -20.42 -26.23
C ARG A 901 8.05 -20.38 -26.64
N ASP A 902 8.96 -20.58 -25.69
CA ASP A 902 10.39 -20.76 -25.93
C ASP A 902 10.75 -22.24 -26.17
N GLN A 903 11.67 -22.47 -27.10
CA GLN A 903 12.11 -23.81 -27.50
C GLN A 903 13.24 -24.31 -26.59
N GLU A 904 13.47 -25.62 -26.59
CA GLU A 904 14.54 -26.24 -25.82
C GLU A 904 15.86 -26.26 -26.61
N SER A 905 16.96 -25.91 -25.93
CA SER A 905 18.31 -25.97 -26.50
C SER A 905 19.13 -27.14 -25.97
N ARG A 906 18.90 -27.55 -24.73
CA ARG A 906 19.64 -28.64 -24.07
C ARG A 906 18.86 -29.22 -22.90
N ILE A 907 18.95 -30.53 -22.72
CA ILE A 907 18.28 -31.27 -21.64
C ILE A 907 19.27 -32.25 -21.02
N SER A 908 19.19 -32.43 -19.70
CA SER A 908 19.77 -33.53 -18.94
C SER A 908 18.68 -34.12 -18.07
N GLU A 909 18.28 -35.34 -18.41
CA GLU A 909 17.04 -35.88 -17.87
C GLU A 909 17.07 -36.27 -16.40
N VAL A 910 15.97 -35.97 -15.72
CA VAL A 910 15.62 -36.44 -14.38
C VAL A 910 14.12 -36.31 -14.19
N SER A 911 13.54 -37.26 -13.46
CA SER A 911 12.14 -37.18 -13.06
C SER A 911 11.96 -36.12 -11.97
N ILE A 912 10.89 -35.32 -12.07
CA ILE A 912 10.53 -34.29 -11.11
C ILE A 912 9.60 -34.90 -10.06
N ASN A 913 10.03 -34.89 -8.81
CA ASN A 913 9.22 -35.24 -7.65
C ASN A 913 9.68 -34.38 -6.46
N THR A 914 9.33 -33.09 -6.49
CA THR A 914 9.84 -32.09 -5.54
C THR A 914 9.51 -32.47 -4.11
N SER A 915 10.50 -32.63 -3.23
CA SER A 915 10.26 -32.99 -1.83
C SER A 915 10.11 -31.76 -0.94
N ASP A 916 9.66 -31.95 0.29
CA ASP A 916 9.84 -30.94 1.33
C ASP A 916 11.34 -30.65 1.54
N GLY A 917 11.66 -29.39 1.84
CA GLY A 917 13.01 -28.87 1.95
C GLY A 917 12.97 -27.40 2.36
N ILE A 918 13.64 -26.54 1.61
CA ILE A 918 13.56 -25.09 1.85
C ILE A 918 12.16 -24.57 1.50
N ASP A 919 11.77 -23.49 2.17
CA ASP A 919 10.61 -22.70 1.77
C ASP A 919 10.85 -22.03 0.40
N VAL A 920 9.80 -21.48 -0.20
CA VAL A 920 9.92 -20.69 -1.43
C VAL A 920 10.86 -19.51 -1.20
N THR A 921 11.90 -19.45 -2.03
CA THR A 921 12.86 -18.35 -2.04
C THR A 921 12.98 -17.72 -3.42
N ILE A 922 13.04 -16.40 -3.44
CA ILE A 922 13.28 -15.57 -4.61
C ILE A 922 14.70 -14.99 -4.47
N GLY A 923 15.46 -14.95 -5.56
CA GLY A 923 16.82 -14.42 -5.59
C GLY A 923 17.93 -15.44 -5.29
N GLY A 924 17.58 -16.66 -4.87
CA GLY A 924 18.58 -17.72 -4.69
C GLY A 924 18.08 -18.92 -3.91
N TYR A 925 18.86 -20.00 -3.91
CA TYR A 925 18.71 -21.11 -2.98
C TYR A 925 19.69 -20.90 -1.81
N PRO A 926 19.27 -20.84 -0.54
CA PRO A 926 20.11 -20.39 0.58
C PRO A 926 21.47 -21.11 0.74
N GLU A 927 21.54 -22.38 0.34
CA GLU A 927 22.76 -23.17 0.42
C GLU A 927 23.53 -23.28 -0.93
N SER A 928 23.35 -22.30 -1.82
CA SER A 928 23.94 -22.22 -3.15
C SER A 928 24.71 -20.89 -3.29
N PRO A 929 25.83 -20.84 -4.02
CA PRO A 929 26.56 -19.60 -4.28
C PRO A 929 25.97 -18.78 -5.45
N PHE A 930 24.95 -19.31 -6.14
CA PHE A 930 24.34 -18.66 -7.30
C PHE A 930 23.13 -17.83 -6.85
N PHE A 931 23.29 -16.51 -6.85
CA PHE A 931 22.26 -15.54 -6.48
C PHE A 931 21.83 -14.73 -7.70
N TYR A 932 20.56 -14.33 -7.74
CA TYR A 932 20.03 -13.46 -8.78
C TYR A 932 20.61 -12.06 -8.66
N GLU A 933 20.98 -11.50 -9.80
CA GLU A 933 21.34 -10.10 -9.95
C GLU A 933 20.45 -9.50 -11.04
N GLY A 934 19.54 -8.62 -10.65
CA GLY A 934 18.52 -8.08 -11.54
C GLY A 934 17.26 -7.64 -10.82
N LEU A 935 16.29 -7.18 -11.60
CA LEU A 935 14.97 -6.77 -11.12
C LEU A 935 13.96 -7.92 -11.29
N ILE A 936 13.01 -8.02 -10.36
CA ILE A 936 11.86 -8.94 -10.42
C ILE A 936 10.59 -8.18 -10.06
N ASP A 937 9.53 -8.43 -10.81
CA ASP A 937 8.23 -7.82 -10.63
C ASP A 937 7.07 -8.83 -10.87
N GLU A 938 5.89 -8.58 -10.30
CA GLU A 938 4.64 -9.26 -10.64
C GLU A 938 4.70 -10.82 -10.59
N LEU A 939 5.32 -11.38 -9.55
CA LEU A 939 5.50 -12.83 -9.36
C LEU A 939 4.18 -13.53 -9.01
N ARG A 940 3.85 -14.59 -9.74
CA ARG A 940 2.71 -15.47 -9.53
C ARG A 940 3.12 -16.94 -9.54
N ILE A 941 2.65 -17.73 -8.57
CA ILE A 941 2.86 -19.18 -8.50
C ILE A 941 1.50 -19.87 -8.46
N TYR A 942 1.27 -20.82 -9.37
CA TYR A 942 0.05 -21.61 -9.49
C TYR A 942 0.34 -23.09 -9.23
N ASP A 943 -0.60 -23.80 -8.63
CA ASP A 943 -0.60 -25.27 -8.48
C ASP A 943 -1.30 -25.99 -9.64
N THR A 944 -1.39 -25.30 -10.79
CA THR A 944 -1.95 -25.83 -12.03
C THR A 944 -1.10 -25.41 -13.21
N ALA A 945 -1.25 -26.14 -14.32
CA ALA A 945 -0.60 -25.83 -15.58
C ALA A 945 -1.50 -24.86 -16.35
N LEU A 946 -1.06 -23.60 -16.52
CA LEU A 946 -1.81 -22.61 -17.29
C LEU A 946 -1.80 -22.92 -18.78
N SER A 947 -2.87 -22.53 -19.46
CA SER A 947 -2.94 -22.55 -20.92
C SER A 947 -2.09 -21.43 -21.53
N GLU A 948 -1.78 -21.58 -22.82
CA GLU A 948 -1.04 -20.56 -23.58
C GLU A 948 -1.77 -19.22 -23.62
N ASP A 949 -3.09 -19.22 -23.85
CA ASP A 949 -3.91 -17.99 -23.89
C ASP A 949 -3.85 -17.22 -22.56
N LEU A 950 -3.88 -17.93 -21.43
CA LEU A 950 -3.77 -17.31 -20.11
C LEU A 950 -2.36 -16.75 -19.86
N ILE A 951 -1.32 -17.43 -20.35
CA ILE A 951 0.07 -16.94 -20.24
C ILE A 951 0.28 -15.71 -21.12
N GLN A 952 -0.34 -15.67 -22.29
CA GLN A 952 -0.32 -14.50 -23.17
C GLN A 952 -1.04 -13.32 -22.50
N ALA A 953 -2.23 -13.55 -21.94
CA ALA A 953 -2.95 -12.52 -21.19
C ALA A 953 -2.09 -11.96 -20.04
N LEU A 954 -1.42 -12.81 -19.24
CA LEU A 954 -0.51 -12.36 -18.18
C LEU A 954 0.70 -11.55 -18.68
N ALA A 955 1.13 -11.74 -19.92
CA ALA A 955 2.23 -10.98 -20.52
C ALA A 955 1.76 -9.64 -21.14
N GLU A 956 0.47 -9.52 -21.46
CA GLU A 956 -0.17 -8.32 -22.02
C GLU A 956 -0.79 -7.42 -20.94
N ASP A 957 -1.23 -8.01 -19.82
CA ASP A 957 -1.65 -7.29 -18.62
C ASP A 957 -0.39 -6.61 -18.02
N ASN A 958 -0.30 -5.29 -18.16
CA ASN A 958 0.72 -4.32 -17.68
C ASN A 958 1.48 -3.59 -18.81
#